data_AF-A0A9P8ID08-F1
#
_entry.id   AF-A0A9P8ID08-F1
#
_cell.length_a   1.000
_cell.length_b   1.000
_cell.length_c   1.000
_cell.angle_alpha   90.00
_cell.angle_beta   90.00
_cell.angle_gamma   90.00
#
_symmetry.space_group_name_H-M   'P 1'
#
loop_
_entity.id
_entity.type
_entity.pdbx_description
1 polymer ?
#
loop_
_entity_poly.entity_id
_entity_poly.type
_entity_poly.pdbx_seq_one_letter_code
_entity_poly.pdbx_strand_id
1 'polypeptide(L)'
;MATANELPAELLDTILLYLTRPDLCSIARVSRRFYAPAVSFIYSKIRLVDRHNPNRLGGLDDHDDTNIIRILMVLCKNSFLASKVTELYYGCQIPPPDIFSFLPFESFKGRTLSRDPRLCRILRIAISHMVNVQTLTIIHGHFTITRELIHGFFHPARKYKAPVRRFWVESSCLEDIWSYLAQEGSVGGLWGVRLRRMRIFEEITSEGGLEMSRGGSCLKYRSIPALTTAMSRTDEDVSELLAQAGEWDRLIYGNFPDVDDVAAMPIESSYIPDEKGPWASPVSVVRSLFKGAAATLTSLNLDWLEGLGSSLEAIFEDLPLFPNLKAFQIRNAVTEGTEVDPHITLFEPDSLFFHFIRNHRKIEYLAWPMRNFFPPTKTPLKDPRVVELISDLGRRLKFLRIDARLTNHEARTDESNQRDRRLARISRRYVIECFAPEMRCLEGLKVEGGVPKDEARELLRGLSRCPLKKLVVLGIDFPLKDWWDDLPATATAAAAITATTQQQQQQLQSEQRLHTGATPFIPEYGKGPPLLQVIQAIFPDTIEELKFLGSHYVFYLNDEYPESVVSSIFSPLSRFKNLRGLTLAFSLQTDIQGIEMAPQVAQFWLDSQTTTATTTTTPPSQSPDEDAVATTTTTTTPGAERETYLREQFSPRNLAQRVVDLVGSYLYICREQQQQQQPSSFSSSSSSPPLVNVRAYLRLNAAYASEIFELAVAINPDRSVAWIKGPEAELQREPQKERAWF
;
A
#
# COMPACT_ATOMS: atom_id res chain seq x y z
N MET A 1 34.90 -33.84 -1.08
CA MET A 1 33.83 -32.86 -1.41
C MET A 1 32.53 -33.65 -1.45
N ALA A 2 31.59 -33.38 -0.54
CA ALA A 2 30.26 -33.97 -0.62
C ALA A 2 29.63 -33.53 -1.93
N THR A 3 29.18 -34.47 -2.75
CA THR A 3 28.44 -34.11 -3.96
C THR A 3 27.10 -33.51 -3.54
N ALA A 4 26.53 -32.59 -4.31
CA ALA A 4 25.22 -31.99 -3.98
C ALA A 4 24.09 -33.03 -3.78
N ASN A 5 24.33 -34.28 -4.18
CA ASN A 5 23.50 -35.45 -3.95
C ASN A 5 23.55 -36.01 -2.50
N GLU A 6 24.32 -35.43 -1.60
CA GLU A 6 24.44 -35.88 -0.19
C GLU A 6 23.87 -34.86 0.81
N LEU A 7 23.39 -33.70 0.34
CA LEU A 7 22.90 -32.63 1.22
C LEU A 7 21.55 -33.00 1.87
N PRO A 8 21.39 -32.78 3.20
CA PRO A 8 20.11 -32.83 3.90
C PRO A 8 19.04 -31.95 3.25
N ALA A 9 17.76 -32.33 3.39
CA ALA A 9 16.64 -31.63 2.76
C ALA A 9 16.51 -30.18 3.23
N GLU A 10 16.79 -29.92 4.51
CA GLU A 10 16.72 -28.59 5.13
C GLU A 10 17.78 -27.65 4.56
N LEU A 11 18.99 -28.17 4.31
CA LEU A 11 20.06 -27.42 3.66
C LEU A 11 19.73 -27.16 2.19
N LEU A 12 19.12 -28.13 1.51
CA LEU A 12 18.67 -27.97 0.13
C LEU A 12 17.64 -26.84 0.01
N ASP A 13 16.61 -26.85 0.87
CA ASP A 13 15.57 -25.83 0.88
C ASP A 13 16.14 -24.44 1.21
N THR A 14 17.12 -24.39 2.12
CA THR A 14 17.86 -23.16 2.43
C THR A 14 18.61 -22.63 1.21
N ILE A 15 19.32 -23.48 0.46
CA ILE A 15 20.04 -23.07 -0.75
C ILE A 15 19.04 -22.57 -1.80
N LEU A 16 17.97 -23.31 -2.06
CA LEU A 16 16.97 -22.97 -3.08
C LEU A 16 16.23 -21.67 -2.77
N LEU A 17 16.04 -21.33 -1.49
CA LEU A 17 15.43 -20.07 -1.06
C LEU A 17 16.19 -18.83 -1.55
N TYR A 18 17.51 -18.93 -1.76
CA TYR A 18 18.36 -17.83 -2.23
C TYR A 18 18.51 -17.78 -3.75
N LEU A 19 17.98 -18.75 -4.49
CA LEU A 19 18.11 -18.80 -5.94
C LEU A 19 17.03 -17.97 -6.64
N THR A 20 17.40 -17.41 -7.80
CA THR A 20 16.43 -16.72 -8.66
C THR A 20 15.49 -17.73 -9.34
N ARG A 21 14.32 -17.27 -9.80
CA ARG A 21 13.39 -18.13 -10.53
C ARG A 21 14.02 -18.80 -11.77
N PRO A 22 14.82 -18.10 -12.62
CA PRO A 22 15.55 -18.74 -13.71
C PRO A 22 16.50 -19.86 -13.26
N ASP A 23 17.22 -19.66 -12.15
CA ASP A 23 18.12 -20.67 -11.59
C ASP A 23 17.36 -21.88 -11.08
N LEU A 24 16.26 -21.65 -10.35
CA LEU A 24 15.37 -22.71 -9.90
C LEU A 24 14.83 -23.54 -11.07
N CYS A 25 14.38 -22.89 -12.15
CA CYS A 25 13.91 -23.55 -13.36
C CYS A 25 15.03 -24.39 -14.02
N SER A 26 16.24 -23.84 -14.08
CA SER A 26 17.39 -24.51 -14.69
C SER A 26 17.79 -25.74 -13.88
N ILE A 27 17.89 -25.61 -12.55
CA ILE A 27 18.20 -26.71 -11.64
C ILE A 27 17.12 -27.80 -11.68
N ALA A 28 15.84 -27.41 -11.69
CA ALA A 28 14.73 -28.37 -11.78
C ALA A 28 14.77 -29.18 -13.09
N ARG A 29 15.23 -28.58 -14.19
CA ARG A 29 15.38 -29.27 -15.49
C ARG A 29 16.55 -30.26 -15.51
N VAL A 30 17.65 -29.94 -14.85
CA VAL A 30 18.88 -30.75 -14.93
C VAL A 30 18.99 -31.84 -13.86
N SER A 31 18.28 -31.72 -12.74
CA SER A 31 18.40 -32.69 -11.64
C SER A 31 17.07 -33.17 -11.07
N ARG A 32 16.87 -34.50 -11.09
CA ARG A 32 15.70 -35.17 -10.49
C ARG A 32 15.59 -34.96 -8.97
N ARG A 33 16.72 -34.89 -8.25
CA ARG A 33 16.73 -34.66 -6.79
C ARG A 33 16.22 -33.25 -6.45
N PHE A 34 16.62 -32.26 -7.25
CA PHE A 34 16.21 -30.88 -7.03
C PHE A 34 14.85 -30.56 -7.65
N TYR A 35 14.32 -31.39 -8.55
CA TYR A 35 13.04 -31.14 -9.21
C TYR A 35 11.92 -30.84 -8.20
N ALA A 36 11.61 -31.77 -7.29
CA ALA A 36 10.48 -31.59 -6.36
C ALA A 36 10.64 -30.40 -5.39
N PRO A 37 11.82 -30.18 -4.77
CA PRO A 37 12.07 -28.99 -3.95
C PRO A 37 12.03 -27.69 -4.75
N ALA A 38 12.75 -27.59 -5.88
CA ALA A 38 12.79 -26.38 -6.70
C ALA A 38 11.42 -26.03 -7.27
N VAL A 39 10.66 -27.02 -7.74
CA VAL A 39 9.26 -26.85 -8.17
C VAL A 39 8.39 -26.31 -7.06
N SER A 40 8.62 -26.71 -5.80
CA SER A 40 7.87 -26.18 -4.66
C SER A 40 8.09 -24.67 -4.52
N PHE A 41 9.31 -24.17 -4.73
CA PHE A 41 9.58 -22.72 -4.77
C PHE A 41 9.00 -22.04 -6.02
N ILE A 42 9.18 -22.63 -7.21
CA ILE A 42 8.71 -22.06 -8.50
C ILE A 42 7.18 -21.90 -8.52
N TYR A 43 6.45 -22.87 -7.99
CA TYR A 43 4.98 -22.92 -8.02
C TYR A 43 4.32 -22.53 -6.68
N SER A 44 5.10 -22.20 -5.65
CA SER A 44 4.56 -21.75 -4.35
C SER A 44 3.62 -20.55 -4.48
N LYS A 45 3.88 -19.69 -5.47
CA LYS A 45 3.11 -18.47 -5.77
C LYS A 45 2.66 -18.49 -7.21
N ILE A 46 1.35 -18.42 -7.42
CA ILE A 46 0.74 -18.32 -8.74
C ILE A 46 0.03 -17.00 -8.88
N ARG A 47 0.20 -16.36 -10.04
CA ARG A 47 -0.50 -15.13 -10.42
C ARG A 47 -1.38 -15.44 -11.63
N LEU A 48 -2.68 -15.32 -11.45
CA LEU A 48 -3.68 -15.34 -12.51
C LEU A 48 -3.98 -13.87 -12.83
N VAL A 49 -3.41 -13.38 -13.92
CA VAL A 49 -3.62 -12.02 -14.41
C VAL A 49 -3.87 -12.12 -15.90
N ASP A 50 -4.91 -11.45 -16.37
CA ASP A 50 -5.15 -11.27 -17.80
C ASP A 50 -3.98 -10.48 -18.41
N ARG A 51 -3.92 -10.38 -19.74
CA ARG A 51 -2.92 -9.56 -20.42
C ARG A 51 -3.58 -8.54 -21.31
N HIS A 52 -2.86 -7.46 -21.58
CA HIS A 52 -3.26 -6.50 -22.60
C HIS A 52 -3.38 -7.20 -23.95
N ASN A 53 -4.49 -6.99 -24.65
CA ASN A 53 -4.67 -7.52 -26.00
C ASN A 53 -3.89 -6.65 -27.01
N PRO A 54 -2.76 -7.13 -27.58
CA PRO A 54 -1.99 -6.35 -28.54
C PRO A 54 -2.71 -6.22 -29.89
N ASN A 55 -3.58 -7.18 -30.20
CA ASN A 55 -4.32 -7.26 -31.44
C ASN A 55 -5.71 -6.68 -31.21
N ARG A 56 -5.78 -5.37 -30.95
CA ARG A 56 -7.01 -4.56 -30.83
C ARG A 56 -7.83 -4.60 -32.14
N LEU A 57 -8.21 -5.77 -32.61
CA LEU A 57 -9.00 -6.03 -33.80
C LEU A 57 -10.39 -5.43 -33.56
N GLY A 58 -10.56 -4.16 -33.92
CA GLY A 58 -11.78 -3.39 -33.64
C GLY A 58 -11.68 -2.37 -32.49
N GLY A 59 -10.53 -2.23 -31.82
CA GLY A 59 -10.22 -1.07 -30.98
C GLY A 59 -10.89 -0.95 -29.60
N LEU A 60 -11.62 -1.96 -29.11
CA LEU A 60 -12.54 -1.80 -27.97
C LEU A 60 -12.40 -2.83 -26.83
N ASP A 61 -11.42 -3.73 -26.81
CA ASP A 61 -11.18 -4.61 -25.64
C ASP A 61 -9.70 -4.76 -25.33
N ASP A 62 -9.33 -4.42 -24.10
CA ASP A 62 -7.96 -4.45 -23.59
C ASP A 62 -7.70 -5.70 -22.71
N HIS A 63 -8.68 -6.59 -22.52
CA HIS A 63 -8.61 -7.77 -21.63
C HIS A 63 -8.47 -9.10 -22.38
N ASP A 64 -7.38 -9.84 -22.14
CA ASP A 64 -7.14 -11.18 -22.71
C ASP A 64 -6.81 -12.25 -21.64
N ASP A 65 -7.70 -13.22 -21.50
CA ASP A 65 -7.61 -14.34 -20.54
C ASP A 65 -6.58 -15.42 -20.90
N THR A 66 -5.91 -15.33 -22.06
CA THR A 66 -4.96 -16.34 -22.55
C THR A 66 -3.95 -16.77 -21.49
N ASN A 67 -3.38 -15.83 -20.73
CA ASN A 67 -2.40 -16.15 -19.71
C ASN A 67 -3.00 -16.95 -18.53
N ILE A 68 -4.21 -16.58 -18.10
CA ILE A 68 -4.96 -17.29 -17.06
C ILE A 68 -5.23 -18.73 -17.53
N ILE A 69 -5.76 -18.90 -18.75
CA ILE A 69 -6.08 -20.21 -19.34
C ILE A 69 -4.83 -21.12 -19.37
N ARG A 70 -3.69 -20.60 -19.84
CA ARG A 70 -2.41 -21.36 -19.89
C ARG A 70 -2.01 -21.90 -18.53
N ILE A 71 -2.05 -21.04 -17.50
CA ILE A 71 -1.66 -21.43 -16.15
C ILE A 71 -2.64 -22.48 -15.61
N LEU A 72 -3.94 -22.25 -15.74
CA LEU A 72 -4.97 -23.18 -15.27
C LEU A 72 -4.87 -24.53 -15.96
N MET A 73 -4.63 -24.58 -17.27
CA MET A 73 -4.41 -25.85 -17.99
C MET A 73 -3.24 -26.65 -17.42
N VAL A 74 -2.13 -25.99 -17.08
CA VAL A 74 -0.96 -26.66 -16.45
C VAL A 74 -1.34 -27.22 -15.08
N LEU A 75 -2.09 -26.47 -14.26
CA LEU A 75 -2.51 -26.90 -12.93
C LEU A 75 -3.57 -28.01 -12.98
N CYS A 76 -4.45 -28.01 -13.98
CA CYS A 76 -5.41 -29.08 -14.23
C CYS A 76 -4.69 -30.37 -14.65
N LYS A 77 -3.79 -30.30 -15.63
CA LYS A 77 -3.07 -31.48 -16.15
C LYS A 77 -2.04 -32.04 -15.16
N ASN A 78 -1.62 -31.29 -14.13
CA ASN A 78 -0.60 -31.71 -13.20
C ASN A 78 -0.95 -31.39 -11.74
N SER A 79 -1.60 -32.34 -11.08
CA SER A 79 -2.01 -32.22 -9.67
C SER A 79 -0.81 -32.10 -8.71
N PHE A 80 0.35 -32.66 -9.05
CA PHE A 80 1.57 -32.49 -8.26
C PHE A 80 2.01 -31.02 -8.24
N LEU A 81 2.06 -30.34 -9.39
CA LEU A 81 2.39 -28.91 -9.47
C LEU A 81 1.36 -28.06 -8.74
N ALA A 82 0.06 -28.31 -8.97
CA ALA A 82 -1.00 -27.59 -8.30
C ALA A 82 -0.96 -27.75 -6.78
N SER A 83 -0.58 -28.93 -6.28
CA SER A 83 -0.40 -29.15 -4.84
C SER A 83 0.74 -28.32 -4.24
N LYS A 84 1.64 -27.74 -5.04
CA LYS A 84 2.71 -26.87 -4.53
C LYS A 84 2.27 -25.42 -4.34
N VAL A 85 1.11 -25.04 -4.85
CA VAL A 85 0.61 -23.67 -4.73
C VAL A 85 0.20 -23.40 -3.28
N THR A 86 0.83 -22.38 -2.69
CA THR A 86 0.55 -21.91 -1.32
C THR A 86 -0.05 -20.51 -1.29
N GLU A 87 0.26 -19.68 -2.28
CA GLU A 87 -0.30 -18.34 -2.45
C GLU A 87 -0.87 -18.22 -3.86
N LEU A 88 -2.14 -17.84 -3.96
CA LEU A 88 -2.80 -17.53 -5.21
C LEU A 88 -3.15 -16.04 -5.24
N TYR A 89 -2.62 -15.37 -6.26
CA TYR A 89 -2.99 -14.01 -6.61
C TYR A 89 -3.86 -14.06 -7.86
N TYR A 90 -5.00 -13.37 -7.81
CA TYR A 90 -5.83 -13.08 -8.97
C TYR A 90 -6.02 -11.57 -9.09
N GLY A 91 -5.99 -11.04 -10.30
CA GLY A 91 -6.34 -9.65 -10.55
C GLY A 91 -6.34 -9.28 -12.02
N CYS A 92 -6.89 -8.10 -12.32
CA CYS A 92 -6.82 -7.51 -13.64
C CYS A 92 -5.42 -6.94 -13.95
N GLN A 93 -5.02 -6.87 -15.22
CA GLN A 93 -3.85 -6.11 -15.65
C GLN A 93 -4.02 -4.60 -15.44
N ILE A 94 -5.27 -4.14 -15.38
CA ILE A 94 -5.62 -2.75 -15.13
C ILE A 94 -5.50 -2.49 -13.63
N PRO A 95 -4.78 -1.43 -13.21
CA PRO A 95 -4.67 -1.13 -11.79
C PRO A 95 -6.05 -0.86 -11.16
N PRO A 96 -6.21 -1.12 -9.86
CA PRO A 96 -7.42 -0.74 -9.15
C PRO A 96 -7.75 0.75 -9.32
N PRO A 97 -9.03 1.13 -9.27
CA PRO A 97 -9.43 2.54 -9.35
C PRO A 97 -8.77 3.40 -8.30
N ASP A 98 -8.55 4.65 -8.70
CA ASP A 98 -8.28 5.72 -7.75
C ASP A 98 -9.47 5.88 -6.79
N ILE A 99 -9.15 6.08 -5.51
CA ILE A 99 -10.11 6.12 -4.41
C ILE A 99 -11.00 7.38 -4.52
N PHE A 100 -10.43 8.48 -5.04
CA PHE A 100 -11.13 9.77 -5.07
C PHE A 100 -12.04 9.91 -6.27
N SER A 101 -11.61 9.39 -7.41
CA SER A 101 -12.20 9.74 -8.70
C SER A 101 -13.08 8.65 -9.30
N PHE A 102 -12.74 7.37 -9.11
CA PHE A 102 -13.40 6.25 -9.82
C PHE A 102 -14.09 5.26 -8.89
N LEU A 103 -13.55 5.04 -7.69
CA LEU A 103 -14.15 4.12 -6.73
C LEU A 103 -15.67 4.38 -6.50
N PRO A 104 -16.14 5.63 -6.35
CA PRO A 104 -17.57 5.91 -6.17
C PRO A 104 -18.45 5.67 -7.42
N PHE A 105 -17.86 5.39 -8.58
CA PHE A 105 -18.61 5.13 -9.83
C PHE A 105 -18.50 3.69 -10.33
N GLU A 106 -17.50 2.93 -9.89
CA GLU A 106 -17.23 1.59 -10.41
C GLU A 106 -18.05 0.49 -9.70
N SER A 107 -18.79 -0.33 -10.44
CA SER A 107 -19.64 -1.40 -9.88
C SER A 107 -18.87 -2.66 -9.47
N PHE A 108 -17.68 -2.87 -10.06
CA PHE A 108 -16.90 -4.13 -10.00
C PHE A 108 -17.67 -5.39 -10.45
N LYS A 109 -18.90 -5.27 -10.95
CA LYS A 109 -19.74 -6.36 -11.44
C LYS A 109 -19.67 -6.48 -12.97
N GLY A 110 -18.46 -6.41 -13.53
CA GLY A 110 -18.26 -6.53 -14.98
C GLY A 110 -18.77 -7.87 -15.51
N ARG A 111 -19.95 -7.87 -16.17
CA ARG A 111 -20.68 -9.10 -16.54
C ARG A 111 -20.11 -9.80 -17.76
N THR A 112 -19.35 -9.07 -18.59
CA THR A 112 -18.83 -9.58 -19.86
C THR A 112 -17.39 -10.08 -19.78
N LEU A 113 -16.67 -9.79 -18.69
CA LEU A 113 -15.27 -10.19 -18.52
C LEU A 113 -15.14 -11.62 -17.99
N SER A 114 -14.23 -12.39 -18.60
CA SER A 114 -13.82 -13.74 -18.19
C SER A 114 -14.98 -14.68 -17.83
N ARG A 115 -16.05 -14.63 -18.61
CA ARG A 115 -17.31 -15.35 -18.33
C ARG A 115 -17.44 -16.71 -19.00
N ASP A 116 -16.50 -17.08 -19.87
CA ASP A 116 -16.59 -18.31 -20.64
C ASP A 116 -16.75 -19.53 -19.70
N PRO A 117 -17.75 -20.42 -19.93
CA PRO A 117 -18.00 -21.58 -19.07
C PRO A 117 -16.80 -22.52 -18.95
N ARG A 118 -15.97 -22.62 -19.99
CA ARG A 118 -14.75 -23.45 -20.00
C ARG A 118 -13.74 -22.90 -19.01
N LEU A 119 -13.60 -21.57 -18.91
CA LEU A 119 -12.75 -20.92 -17.91
C LEU A 119 -13.13 -21.34 -16.49
N CYS A 120 -14.41 -21.21 -16.19
CA CYS A 120 -14.97 -21.52 -14.88
C CYS A 120 -14.74 -23.00 -14.56
N ARG A 121 -14.89 -23.88 -15.56
CA ARG A 121 -14.68 -25.31 -15.41
C ARG A 121 -13.22 -25.67 -15.14
N ILE A 122 -12.28 -25.18 -15.95
CA ILE A 122 -10.85 -25.44 -15.72
C ILE A 122 -10.37 -24.81 -14.40
N LEU A 123 -10.89 -23.64 -14.03
CA LEU A 123 -10.60 -23.01 -12.74
C LEU A 123 -11.04 -23.91 -11.58
N ARG A 124 -12.27 -24.44 -11.63
CA ARG A 124 -12.76 -25.40 -10.64
C ARG A 124 -11.86 -26.63 -10.58
N ILE A 125 -11.46 -27.22 -11.71
CA ILE A 125 -10.55 -28.38 -11.69
C ILE A 125 -9.22 -28.03 -11.02
N ALA A 126 -8.60 -26.90 -11.40
CA ALA A 126 -7.34 -26.44 -10.81
C ALA A 126 -7.46 -26.22 -9.30
N ILE A 127 -8.55 -25.61 -8.81
CA ILE A 127 -8.78 -25.39 -7.37
C ILE A 127 -8.83 -26.71 -6.61
N SER A 128 -9.40 -27.78 -7.20
CA SER A 128 -9.47 -29.10 -6.57
C SER A 128 -8.09 -29.73 -6.38
N HIS A 129 -7.13 -29.44 -7.28
CA HIS A 129 -5.74 -29.90 -7.15
C HIS A 129 -4.88 -28.99 -6.26
N MET A 130 -5.24 -27.71 -6.13
CA MET A 130 -4.54 -26.71 -5.31
C MET A 130 -4.82 -26.88 -3.81
N VAL A 131 -4.47 -28.03 -3.23
CA VAL A 131 -4.82 -28.43 -1.85
C VAL A 131 -4.08 -27.69 -0.73
N ASN A 132 -3.07 -26.88 -1.05
CA ASN A 132 -2.18 -26.23 -0.07
C ASN A 132 -2.27 -24.69 -0.05
N VAL A 133 -3.24 -24.10 -0.75
CA VAL A 133 -3.40 -22.63 -0.79
C VAL A 133 -3.79 -22.10 0.59
N GLN A 134 -2.89 -21.31 1.18
CA GLN A 134 -3.06 -20.66 2.48
C GLN A 134 -3.33 -19.16 2.33
N THR A 135 -3.11 -18.59 1.15
CA THR A 135 -3.33 -17.15 0.91
C THR A 135 -4.00 -16.96 -0.43
N LEU A 136 -5.18 -16.35 -0.37
CA LEU A 136 -5.96 -15.98 -1.54
C LEU A 136 -6.04 -14.44 -1.57
N THR A 137 -5.46 -13.87 -2.62
CA THR A 137 -5.44 -12.43 -2.86
C THR A 137 -6.14 -12.15 -4.17
N ILE A 138 -7.18 -11.32 -4.12
CA ILE A 138 -7.96 -10.88 -5.28
C ILE A 138 -7.88 -9.36 -5.34
N ILE A 139 -7.27 -8.80 -6.39
CA ILE A 139 -7.12 -7.36 -6.56
C ILE A 139 -7.68 -6.96 -7.92
N HIS A 140 -8.70 -6.13 -7.92
CA HIS A 140 -9.39 -5.73 -9.15
C HIS A 140 -9.85 -6.93 -9.98
N GLY A 141 -10.39 -7.96 -9.31
CA GLY A 141 -10.72 -9.23 -9.93
C GLY A 141 -12.02 -9.15 -10.74
N HIS A 142 -12.05 -9.78 -11.92
CA HIS A 142 -13.27 -9.87 -12.71
C HIS A 142 -14.32 -10.69 -11.97
N PHE A 143 -15.57 -10.24 -12.08
CA PHE A 143 -16.69 -10.73 -11.28
C PHE A 143 -16.80 -12.27 -11.27
N THR A 144 -16.81 -12.89 -12.44
CA THR A 144 -17.01 -14.35 -12.57
C THR A 144 -15.87 -15.15 -11.92
N ILE A 145 -14.62 -14.82 -12.20
CA ILE A 145 -13.46 -15.54 -11.62
C ILE A 145 -13.39 -15.32 -10.11
N THR A 146 -13.61 -14.09 -9.64
CA THR A 146 -13.65 -13.77 -8.20
C THR A 146 -14.64 -14.66 -7.46
N ARG A 147 -15.86 -14.77 -8.02
CA ARG A 147 -16.92 -15.63 -7.47
C ARG A 147 -16.48 -17.10 -7.43
N GLU A 148 -15.97 -17.63 -8.54
CA GLU A 148 -15.51 -19.04 -8.62
C GLU A 148 -14.35 -19.35 -7.67
N LEU A 149 -13.42 -18.41 -7.47
CA LEU A 149 -12.32 -18.54 -6.52
C LEU A 149 -12.83 -18.61 -5.08
N ILE A 150 -13.70 -17.68 -4.68
CA ILE A 150 -14.26 -17.65 -3.33
C ILE A 150 -15.06 -18.93 -3.08
N HIS A 151 -15.89 -19.33 -4.03
CA HIS A 151 -16.64 -20.57 -3.91
C HIS A 151 -15.73 -21.78 -3.79
N GLY A 152 -14.82 -21.95 -4.73
CA GLY A 152 -13.96 -23.13 -4.76
C GLY A 152 -13.13 -23.28 -3.50
N PHE A 153 -12.47 -22.21 -3.05
CA PHE A 153 -11.53 -22.29 -1.92
C PHE A 153 -12.19 -22.43 -0.55
N PHE A 154 -13.38 -21.85 -0.35
CA PHE A 154 -14.12 -21.87 0.91
C PHE A 154 -15.27 -22.87 0.94
N HIS A 155 -15.42 -23.71 -0.09
CA HIS A 155 -16.46 -24.73 -0.08
C HIS A 155 -16.20 -25.78 1.01
N PRO A 156 -17.19 -26.13 1.87
CA PRO A 156 -17.02 -27.12 2.93
C PRO A 156 -16.52 -28.49 2.45
N ALA A 157 -17.02 -28.94 1.29
CA ALA A 157 -16.64 -30.21 0.66
C ALA A 157 -15.29 -30.18 -0.10
N ARG A 158 -14.58 -29.05 -0.15
CA ARG A 158 -13.26 -29.00 -0.81
C ARG A 158 -12.26 -29.82 0.01
N LYS A 159 -11.57 -30.75 -0.66
CA LYS A 159 -10.42 -31.43 -0.08
C LYS A 159 -9.24 -30.46 -0.04
N TYR A 160 -8.69 -30.25 1.14
CA TYR A 160 -7.48 -29.46 1.32
C TYR A 160 -6.56 -30.12 2.36
N LYS A 161 -5.25 -29.88 2.22
CA LYS A 161 -4.24 -30.23 3.21
C LYS A 161 -3.95 -29.05 4.13
N ALA A 162 -4.08 -27.83 3.62
CA ALA A 162 -4.00 -26.60 4.40
C ALA A 162 -5.20 -25.70 4.07
N PRO A 163 -5.92 -25.17 5.07
CA PRO A 163 -6.99 -24.22 4.83
C PRO A 163 -6.42 -22.87 4.37
N VAL A 164 -7.26 -22.06 3.74
CA VAL A 164 -6.94 -20.66 3.50
C VAL A 164 -6.82 -19.96 4.87
N ARG A 165 -5.68 -19.28 5.09
CA ARG A 165 -5.37 -18.54 6.32
C ARG A 165 -5.48 -17.03 6.13
N ARG A 166 -5.20 -16.53 4.92
CA ARG A 166 -5.26 -15.11 4.59
C ARG A 166 -6.16 -14.90 3.38
N PHE A 167 -7.15 -14.03 3.53
CA PHE A 167 -8.07 -13.66 2.47
C PHE A 167 -8.06 -12.15 2.29
N TRP A 168 -7.54 -11.70 1.14
CA TRP A 168 -7.41 -10.29 0.80
C TRP A 168 -8.18 -10.01 -0.47
N VAL A 169 -9.13 -9.09 -0.40
CA VAL A 169 -9.93 -8.66 -1.55
C VAL A 169 -9.87 -7.15 -1.67
N GLU A 170 -9.54 -6.67 -2.86
CA GLU A 170 -9.48 -5.26 -3.20
C GLU A 170 -10.23 -4.99 -4.51
N SER A 171 -11.06 -3.94 -4.57
CA SER A 171 -11.74 -3.49 -5.79
C SER A 171 -12.44 -4.61 -6.56
N SER A 172 -13.20 -5.44 -5.85
CA SER A 172 -13.89 -6.60 -6.41
C SER A 172 -15.31 -6.68 -5.85
N CYS A 173 -16.20 -7.35 -6.57
CA CYS A 173 -17.59 -7.54 -6.16
C CYS A 173 -17.74 -8.83 -5.32
N LEU A 174 -18.56 -8.77 -4.26
CA LEU A 174 -18.94 -9.92 -3.42
C LEU A 174 -20.41 -10.32 -3.59
N GLU A 175 -21.09 -9.79 -4.59
CA GLU A 175 -22.45 -10.20 -4.94
C GLU A 175 -22.46 -11.61 -5.55
N ASP A 176 -23.63 -12.24 -5.51
CA ASP A 176 -23.86 -13.58 -6.05
C ASP A 176 -22.85 -14.61 -5.50
N ILE A 177 -22.44 -14.43 -4.24
CA ILE A 177 -21.72 -15.45 -3.48
C ILE A 177 -22.75 -16.19 -2.62
N TRP A 178 -22.60 -17.51 -2.53
CA TRP A 178 -23.58 -18.41 -1.93
C TRP A 178 -23.51 -18.31 -0.42
N SER A 179 -24.68 -18.38 0.19
CA SER A 179 -24.87 -18.32 1.64
C SER A 179 -24.19 -19.45 2.42
N TYR A 180 -23.66 -20.51 1.78
CA TYR A 180 -22.97 -21.58 2.51
C TYR A 180 -21.68 -21.14 3.21
N LEU A 181 -21.12 -19.97 2.87
CA LEU A 181 -20.03 -19.39 3.67
C LEU A 181 -20.45 -19.19 5.14
N ALA A 182 -21.75 -19.17 5.44
CA ALA A 182 -22.30 -19.11 6.79
C ALA A 182 -22.31 -20.47 7.51
N GLN A 183 -22.12 -21.58 6.79
CA GLN A 183 -22.11 -22.91 7.39
C GLN A 183 -20.86 -23.11 8.24
N GLU A 184 -21.04 -23.67 9.44
CA GLU A 184 -19.94 -23.95 10.36
C GLU A 184 -18.83 -24.77 9.68
N GLY A 185 -17.58 -24.34 9.84
CA GLY A 185 -16.40 -25.04 9.32
C GLY A 185 -15.96 -24.67 7.89
N SER A 186 -16.79 -23.97 7.11
CA SER A 186 -16.45 -23.54 5.73
C SER A 186 -15.26 -22.59 5.65
N VAL A 187 -15.13 -21.71 6.65
CA VAL A 187 -14.12 -20.65 6.75
C VAL A 187 -13.16 -20.87 7.94
N GLY A 188 -13.20 -22.07 8.54
CA GLY A 188 -12.35 -22.43 9.66
C GLY A 188 -10.86 -22.34 9.30
N GLY A 189 -10.08 -21.59 10.07
CA GLY A 189 -8.64 -21.43 9.85
C GLY A 189 -8.21 -20.10 9.25
N LEU A 190 -9.14 -19.20 8.89
CA LEU A 190 -8.78 -17.83 8.52
C LEU A 190 -8.17 -17.08 9.72
N TRP A 191 -6.97 -16.58 9.53
CA TRP A 191 -6.21 -15.76 10.49
C TRP A 191 -6.26 -14.29 10.13
N GLY A 192 -6.38 -13.96 8.84
CA GLY A 192 -6.37 -12.58 8.36
C GLY A 192 -7.42 -12.34 7.29
N VAL A 193 -8.26 -11.34 7.49
CA VAL A 193 -9.21 -10.84 6.48
C VAL A 193 -8.91 -9.39 6.18
N ARG A 194 -8.82 -9.07 4.89
CA ARG A 194 -8.67 -7.70 4.40
C ARG A 194 -9.65 -7.45 3.27
N LEU A 195 -10.51 -6.47 3.46
CA LEU A 195 -11.44 -5.98 2.46
C LEU A 195 -11.07 -4.52 2.17
N ARG A 196 -10.88 -4.17 0.88
CA ARG A 196 -10.37 -2.84 0.52
C ARG A 196 -10.99 -2.27 -0.76
N ARG A 197 -11.37 -0.98 -0.77
CA ARG A 197 -11.92 -0.30 -1.97
C ARG A 197 -13.07 -1.10 -2.61
N MET A 198 -14.03 -1.54 -1.82
CA MET A 198 -15.16 -2.37 -2.29
C MET A 198 -16.48 -1.71 -1.92
N ARG A 199 -17.56 -2.09 -2.61
CA ARG A 199 -18.94 -1.78 -2.21
C ARG A 199 -19.51 -2.93 -1.40
N ILE A 200 -20.10 -2.62 -0.25
CA ILE A 200 -20.71 -3.64 0.63
C ILE A 200 -22.22 -3.46 0.76
N PHE A 201 -22.73 -2.24 0.61
CA PHE A 201 -24.17 -1.96 0.70
C PHE A 201 -24.69 -1.41 -0.64
N GLU A 202 -25.90 -1.84 -1.03
CA GLU A 202 -26.50 -1.62 -2.36
C GLU A 202 -27.20 -0.26 -2.54
N GLU A 203 -27.13 0.65 -1.57
CA GLU A 203 -27.92 1.88 -1.65
C GLU A 203 -27.22 2.99 -2.46
N ILE A 204 -27.80 3.28 -3.64
CA ILE A 204 -27.70 4.48 -4.51
C ILE A 204 -26.59 4.40 -5.59
N THR A 205 -26.82 4.54 -6.91
CA THR A 205 -27.98 4.79 -7.79
C THR A 205 -27.70 4.07 -9.11
N SER A 206 -28.71 3.43 -9.69
CA SER A 206 -28.73 2.83 -11.02
C SER A 206 -28.47 3.80 -12.19
N GLU A 207 -28.13 5.06 -11.92
CA GLU A 207 -27.85 6.09 -12.92
C GLU A 207 -26.35 6.41 -12.94
N GLY A 208 -25.67 5.99 -14.00
CA GLY A 208 -24.29 6.41 -14.30
C GLY A 208 -23.16 5.59 -13.67
N GLY A 209 -23.46 4.42 -13.09
CA GLY A 209 -22.42 3.47 -12.70
C GLY A 209 -21.63 2.99 -13.91
N LEU A 210 -20.32 2.80 -13.73
CA LEU A 210 -19.41 2.25 -14.74
C LEU A 210 -19.05 0.82 -14.37
N GLU A 211 -19.06 -0.08 -15.34
CA GLU A 211 -18.55 -1.43 -15.19
C GLU A 211 -17.50 -1.72 -16.26
N MET A 212 -16.40 -2.36 -15.86
CA MET A 212 -15.46 -2.86 -16.86
C MET A 212 -16.16 -3.93 -17.70
N SER A 213 -16.04 -3.79 -19.02
CA SER A 213 -16.77 -4.66 -19.94
C SER A 213 -16.03 -4.85 -21.24
N ARG A 214 -15.91 -6.11 -21.65
CA ARG A 214 -15.56 -6.49 -23.01
C ARG A 214 -16.68 -6.08 -23.98
N GLY A 215 -16.31 -5.35 -25.03
CA GLY A 215 -17.23 -4.80 -26.03
C GLY A 215 -17.88 -3.46 -25.66
N GLY A 216 -17.56 -2.92 -24.47
CA GLY A 216 -18.09 -1.61 -24.04
C GLY A 216 -17.46 -0.42 -24.75
N SER A 217 -17.93 0.77 -24.38
CA SER A 217 -17.33 2.02 -24.84
C SER A 217 -15.94 2.23 -24.25
N CYS A 218 -15.00 2.69 -25.07
CA CYS A 218 -13.65 2.97 -24.59
C CYS A 218 -13.63 4.26 -23.76
N LEU A 219 -13.39 4.15 -22.45
CA LEU A 219 -13.16 5.28 -21.57
C LEU A 219 -11.67 5.35 -21.21
N LYS A 220 -11.12 6.57 -21.24
CA LYS A 220 -9.75 6.80 -20.75
C LYS A 220 -9.75 6.68 -19.23
N TYR A 221 -9.11 5.62 -18.74
CA TYR A 221 -8.94 5.41 -17.31
C TYR A 221 -7.83 6.36 -16.82
N ARG A 222 -8.20 7.47 -16.18
CA ARG A 222 -7.25 8.56 -15.85
C ARG A 222 -6.15 8.17 -14.85
N SER A 223 -6.17 6.97 -14.27
CA SER A 223 -5.08 6.55 -13.37
C SER A 223 -3.75 6.29 -14.10
N ILE A 224 -3.77 6.09 -15.42
CA ILE A 224 -2.56 5.99 -16.26
C ILE A 224 -2.85 6.69 -17.60
N PRO A 225 -2.10 7.74 -18.00
CA PRO A 225 -2.35 8.52 -19.22
C PRO A 225 -2.33 7.72 -20.53
N ALA A 226 -1.73 6.52 -20.51
CA ALA A 226 -1.63 5.61 -21.64
C ALA A 226 -2.64 4.44 -21.63
N LEU A 227 -3.40 4.23 -20.55
CA LEU A 227 -4.30 3.09 -20.43
C LEU A 227 -5.74 3.50 -20.71
N THR A 228 -6.19 3.17 -21.91
CA THR A 228 -7.61 3.06 -22.20
C THR A 228 -8.15 1.78 -21.59
N THR A 229 -9.43 1.75 -21.25
CA THR A 229 -10.13 0.49 -21.02
C THR A 229 -11.58 0.57 -21.50
N ALA A 230 -12.13 -0.58 -21.80
CA ALA A 230 -13.51 -0.71 -22.21
C ALA A 230 -14.42 -0.74 -20.96
N MET A 231 -15.31 0.23 -20.89
CA MET A 231 -16.31 0.32 -19.83
C MET A 231 -17.69 0.46 -20.46
N SER A 232 -18.69 -0.12 -19.83
CA SER A 232 -20.09 0.10 -20.16
C SER A 232 -20.73 0.83 -19.00
N ARG A 233 -21.75 1.61 -19.30
CA ARG A 233 -22.64 2.07 -18.25
C ARG A 233 -23.54 0.92 -17.82
N THR A 234 -23.89 0.88 -16.54
CA THR A 234 -24.75 -0.17 -15.97
C THR A 234 -26.15 -0.24 -16.59
N ASP A 235 -26.57 0.79 -17.33
CA ASP A 235 -27.86 0.91 -18.03
C ASP A 235 -27.81 0.53 -19.53
N GLU A 236 -26.64 0.14 -20.07
CA GLU A 236 -26.51 -0.31 -21.47
C GLU A 236 -27.18 -1.67 -21.74
N ASP A 237 -27.52 -1.94 -23.03
CA ASP A 237 -28.10 -3.22 -23.44
C ASP A 237 -27.08 -4.35 -23.28
N VAL A 238 -27.23 -5.07 -22.17
CA VAL A 238 -26.39 -6.20 -21.78
C VAL A 238 -26.38 -7.29 -22.87
N SER A 239 -27.46 -7.48 -23.64
CA SER A 239 -27.53 -8.57 -24.62
C SER A 239 -26.50 -8.41 -25.75
N GLU A 240 -26.32 -7.19 -26.26
CA GLU A 240 -25.34 -6.91 -27.31
C GLU A 240 -23.92 -7.08 -26.78
N LEU A 241 -23.62 -6.52 -25.60
CA LEU A 241 -22.32 -6.63 -24.95
C LEU A 241 -21.94 -8.11 -24.70
N LEU A 242 -22.89 -8.93 -24.27
CA LEU A 242 -22.67 -10.37 -24.07
C LEU A 242 -22.40 -11.12 -25.38
N ALA A 243 -23.07 -10.73 -26.49
CA ALA A 243 -22.83 -11.34 -27.79
C ALA A 243 -21.43 -10.99 -28.32
N GLN A 244 -21.01 -9.73 -28.21
CA GLN A 244 -19.66 -9.29 -28.55
C GLN A 244 -18.61 -10.01 -27.69
N ALA A 245 -18.84 -10.11 -26.39
CA ALA A 245 -17.95 -10.82 -25.49
C ALA A 245 -17.78 -12.29 -25.86
N GLY A 246 -18.85 -12.94 -26.33
CA GLY A 246 -18.81 -14.32 -26.82
C GLY A 246 -18.00 -14.50 -28.11
N GLU A 247 -17.94 -13.50 -29.00
CA GLU A 247 -17.07 -13.51 -30.18
C GLU A 247 -15.60 -13.45 -29.77
N TRP A 248 -15.26 -12.53 -28.87
CA TRP A 248 -13.92 -12.38 -28.31
C TRP A 248 -13.46 -13.64 -27.57
N ASP A 249 -14.33 -14.23 -26.74
CA ASP A 249 -14.04 -15.52 -26.11
C ASP A 249 -13.76 -16.58 -27.18
N ARG A 250 -14.58 -16.70 -28.23
CA ARG A 250 -14.30 -17.65 -29.31
C ARG A 250 -12.91 -17.48 -29.93
N LEU A 251 -12.44 -16.25 -30.12
CA LEU A 251 -11.09 -15.97 -30.63
C LEU A 251 -9.99 -16.36 -29.63
N ILE A 252 -10.14 -16.03 -28.35
CA ILE A 252 -9.17 -16.38 -27.30
C ILE A 252 -9.06 -17.91 -27.21
N TYR A 253 -10.19 -18.59 -27.07
CA TYR A 253 -10.26 -20.04 -26.88
C TYR A 253 -9.89 -20.84 -28.13
N GLY A 254 -10.04 -20.26 -29.33
CA GLY A 254 -9.54 -20.86 -30.57
C GLY A 254 -8.03 -21.15 -30.56
N ASN A 255 -7.27 -20.47 -29.69
CA ASN A 255 -5.84 -20.73 -29.50
C ASN A 255 -5.53 -21.91 -28.55
N PHE A 256 -6.55 -22.59 -28.01
CA PHE A 256 -6.42 -23.63 -27.00
C PHE A 256 -7.22 -24.88 -27.39
N PRO A 257 -6.75 -25.70 -28.36
CA PRO A 257 -7.50 -26.85 -28.84
C PRO A 257 -7.82 -27.88 -27.74
N ASP A 258 -6.93 -28.03 -26.75
CA ASP A 258 -7.11 -28.99 -25.65
C ASP A 258 -8.02 -28.47 -24.51
N VAL A 259 -8.51 -27.23 -24.56
CA VAL A 259 -9.22 -26.63 -23.42
C VAL A 259 -10.51 -27.37 -23.10
N ASP A 260 -11.21 -27.86 -24.12
CA ASP A 260 -12.44 -28.61 -23.98
C ASP A 260 -12.18 -29.99 -23.35
N ASP A 261 -11.10 -30.66 -23.74
CA ASP A 261 -10.67 -31.93 -23.14
C ASP A 261 -10.33 -31.75 -21.65
N VAL A 262 -9.64 -30.65 -21.31
CA VAL A 262 -9.32 -30.33 -19.92
C VAL A 262 -10.59 -29.96 -19.15
N ALA A 263 -11.50 -29.18 -19.73
CA ALA A 263 -12.76 -28.82 -19.10
C ALA A 263 -13.67 -30.04 -18.86
N ALA A 264 -13.59 -31.04 -19.73
CA ALA A 264 -14.30 -32.31 -19.60
C ALA A 264 -13.75 -33.23 -18.49
N MET A 265 -12.56 -32.94 -17.94
CA MET A 265 -12.00 -33.74 -16.83
C MET A 265 -12.97 -33.76 -15.63
N PRO A 266 -13.05 -34.90 -14.92
CA PRO A 266 -13.87 -34.99 -13.71
C PRO A 266 -13.28 -34.09 -12.62
N ILE A 267 -14.16 -33.39 -11.90
CA ILE A 267 -13.76 -32.70 -10.67
C ILE A 267 -13.75 -33.74 -9.56
N GLU A 268 -12.58 -34.04 -8.99
CA GLU A 268 -12.39 -35.10 -7.97
C GLU A 268 -13.12 -34.87 -6.63
N SER A 269 -13.76 -33.71 -6.51
CA SER A 269 -14.42 -33.23 -5.31
C SER A 269 -15.87 -32.86 -5.59
N SER A 270 -16.77 -33.30 -4.71
CA SER A 270 -18.20 -32.99 -4.75
C SER A 270 -18.54 -31.53 -4.43
N TYR A 271 -17.58 -30.60 -4.52
CA TYR A 271 -17.83 -29.18 -4.24
C TYR A 271 -18.44 -28.41 -5.40
N ILE A 272 -18.81 -29.07 -6.50
CA ILE A 272 -19.54 -28.39 -7.58
C ILE A 272 -20.74 -27.71 -6.92
N PRO A 273 -20.75 -26.37 -6.88
CA PRO A 273 -21.76 -25.70 -6.10
C PRO A 273 -23.12 -26.04 -6.69
N ASP A 274 -24.03 -26.55 -5.88
CA ASP A 274 -25.40 -26.72 -6.33
C ASP A 274 -25.96 -25.30 -6.50
N GLU A 275 -26.27 -24.90 -7.73
CA GLU A 275 -26.71 -23.53 -8.06
C GLU A 275 -28.06 -23.15 -7.42
N LYS A 276 -28.60 -24.03 -6.57
CA LYS A 276 -29.94 -23.96 -5.95
C LYS A 276 -29.97 -23.23 -4.60
N GLY A 277 -28.84 -22.72 -4.10
CA GLY A 277 -28.79 -21.95 -2.85
C GLY A 277 -29.18 -20.48 -3.06
N PRO A 278 -29.81 -19.80 -2.07
CA PRO A 278 -30.07 -18.38 -2.17
C PRO A 278 -28.74 -17.60 -2.19
N TRP A 279 -28.65 -16.65 -3.12
CA TRP A 279 -27.56 -15.69 -3.20
C TRP A 279 -27.55 -14.82 -1.95
N ALA A 280 -26.37 -14.64 -1.35
CA ALA A 280 -26.20 -13.79 -0.18
C ALA A 280 -25.88 -12.36 -0.62
N SER A 281 -26.41 -11.37 0.11
CA SER A 281 -25.93 -10.00 -0.04
C SER A 281 -24.45 -9.89 0.35
N PRO A 282 -23.68 -8.92 -0.19
CA PRO A 282 -22.28 -8.73 0.20
C PRO A 282 -22.08 -8.60 1.71
N VAL A 283 -23.00 -7.91 2.41
CA VAL A 283 -23.05 -7.81 3.88
C VAL A 283 -23.12 -9.19 4.53
N SER A 284 -24.03 -10.04 4.05
CA SER A 284 -24.21 -11.39 4.58
C SER A 284 -22.97 -12.24 4.33
N VAL A 285 -22.31 -12.09 3.19
CA VAL A 285 -21.04 -12.77 2.89
C VAL A 285 -19.96 -12.36 3.90
N VAL A 286 -19.79 -11.06 4.13
CA VAL A 286 -18.80 -10.52 5.08
C VAL A 286 -19.10 -10.99 6.52
N ARG A 287 -20.36 -10.92 6.95
CA ARG A 287 -20.80 -11.44 8.26
C ARG A 287 -20.49 -12.93 8.40
N SER A 288 -20.75 -13.71 7.35
CA SER A 288 -20.49 -15.15 7.33
C SER A 288 -19.01 -15.46 7.43
N LEU A 289 -18.16 -14.73 6.70
CA LEU A 289 -16.70 -14.85 6.79
C LEU A 289 -16.23 -14.57 8.22
N PHE A 290 -16.75 -13.54 8.89
CA PHE A 290 -16.33 -13.21 10.25
C PHE A 290 -16.82 -14.23 11.27
N LYS A 291 -18.08 -14.67 11.18
CA LYS A 291 -18.62 -15.73 12.04
C LYS A 291 -17.83 -17.03 11.88
N GLY A 292 -17.55 -17.45 10.64
CA GLY A 292 -16.79 -18.67 10.36
C GLY A 292 -15.32 -18.61 10.78
N ALA A 293 -14.70 -17.41 10.76
CA ALA A 293 -13.31 -17.21 11.16
C ALA A 293 -13.12 -16.94 12.66
N ALA A 294 -14.19 -16.87 13.45
CA ALA A 294 -14.18 -16.25 14.77
C ALA A 294 -13.08 -16.76 15.72
N ALA A 295 -12.93 -18.08 15.80
CA ALA A 295 -11.96 -18.72 16.70
C ALA A 295 -10.50 -18.50 16.29
N THR A 296 -10.23 -18.26 15.01
CA THR A 296 -8.87 -18.24 14.45
C THR A 296 -8.40 -16.86 14.00
N LEU A 297 -9.32 -15.89 13.87
CA LEU A 297 -9.02 -14.57 13.36
C LEU A 297 -8.05 -13.82 14.28
N THR A 298 -6.96 -13.32 13.67
CA THR A 298 -5.91 -12.52 14.33
C THR A 298 -5.82 -11.10 13.76
N SER A 299 -6.28 -10.89 12.53
CA SER A 299 -6.21 -9.61 11.83
C SER A 299 -7.47 -9.37 11.00
N LEU A 300 -8.11 -8.22 11.24
CA LEU A 300 -9.29 -7.76 10.52
C LEU A 300 -9.08 -6.33 10.04
N ASN A 301 -9.12 -6.14 8.71
CA ASN A 301 -8.82 -4.85 8.07
C ASN A 301 -9.91 -4.49 7.07
N LEU A 302 -10.58 -3.36 7.32
CA LEU A 302 -11.67 -2.81 6.52
C LEU A 302 -11.27 -1.43 6.01
N ASP A 303 -10.93 -1.35 4.73
CA ASP A 303 -10.27 -0.20 4.13
C ASP A 303 -11.11 0.43 3.02
N TRP A 304 -11.65 1.63 3.23
CA TRP A 304 -12.35 2.39 2.18
C TRP A 304 -13.49 1.60 1.53
N LEU A 305 -14.34 1.00 2.37
CA LEU A 305 -15.50 0.24 1.88
C LEU A 305 -16.69 1.19 1.75
N GLU A 306 -17.24 1.29 0.56
CA GLU A 306 -18.35 2.19 0.26
C GLU A 306 -19.68 1.61 0.77
N GLY A 307 -20.56 2.50 1.23
CA GLY A 307 -21.86 2.13 1.82
C GLY A 307 -21.78 1.67 3.28
N LEU A 308 -20.57 1.60 3.86
CA LEU A 308 -20.39 1.23 5.27
C LEU A 308 -20.95 2.26 6.26
N GLY A 309 -21.12 3.52 5.87
CA GLY A 309 -21.33 4.68 6.75
C GLY A 309 -22.19 4.40 7.98
N SER A 310 -23.51 4.33 7.81
CA SER A 310 -24.49 4.01 8.86
C SER A 310 -24.63 2.51 9.14
N SER A 311 -24.20 1.66 8.21
CA SER A 311 -24.44 0.21 8.26
C SER A 311 -23.26 -0.60 8.81
N LEU A 312 -22.20 0.06 9.29
CA LEU A 312 -21.03 -0.59 9.85
C LEU A 312 -21.40 -1.49 11.04
N GLU A 313 -22.31 -1.03 11.91
CA GLU A 313 -22.80 -1.83 13.03
C GLU A 313 -23.49 -3.12 12.55
N ALA A 314 -24.22 -3.08 11.44
CA ALA A 314 -24.88 -4.25 10.88
C ALA A 314 -23.90 -5.34 10.44
N ILE A 315 -22.62 -5.04 10.21
CA ILE A 315 -21.59 -6.08 9.97
C ILE A 315 -21.17 -6.74 11.28
N PHE A 316 -21.08 -5.99 12.37
CA PHE A 316 -20.54 -6.44 13.66
C PHE A 316 -21.58 -6.93 14.66
N GLU A 317 -22.86 -6.64 14.43
CA GLU A 317 -23.97 -7.08 15.27
C GLU A 317 -24.06 -8.62 15.31
N ASP A 318 -24.26 -9.20 16.48
CA ASP A 318 -24.30 -10.66 16.70
C ASP A 318 -23.07 -11.44 16.21
N LEU A 319 -21.92 -10.78 16.08
CA LEU A 319 -20.66 -11.50 15.85
C LEU A 319 -20.15 -12.12 17.17
N PRO A 320 -19.62 -13.35 17.12
CA PRO A 320 -18.92 -13.93 18.26
C PRO A 320 -17.65 -13.14 18.59
N LEU A 321 -17.11 -13.36 19.79
CA LEU A 321 -15.80 -12.83 20.16
C LEU A 321 -14.69 -13.46 19.32
N PHE A 322 -13.66 -12.67 19.02
CA PHE A 322 -12.44 -13.06 18.33
C PHE A 322 -11.29 -13.22 19.35
N PRO A 323 -11.15 -14.37 20.03
CA PRO A 323 -10.23 -14.52 21.17
C PRO A 323 -8.75 -14.32 20.82
N ASN A 324 -8.40 -14.32 19.54
CA ASN A 324 -7.03 -14.20 19.03
C ASN A 324 -6.78 -12.89 18.25
N LEU A 325 -7.76 -11.97 18.21
CA LEU A 325 -7.64 -10.73 17.46
C LEU A 325 -6.55 -9.82 18.02
N LYS A 326 -5.54 -9.55 17.19
CA LYS A 326 -4.42 -8.67 17.47
C LYS A 326 -4.46 -7.38 16.67
N ALA A 327 -4.97 -7.43 15.44
CA ALA A 327 -5.11 -6.27 14.58
C ALA A 327 -6.56 -6.02 14.23
N PHE A 328 -7.03 -4.81 14.54
CA PHE A 328 -8.37 -4.34 14.20
C PHE A 328 -8.26 -2.97 13.54
N GLN A 329 -8.63 -2.91 12.27
CA GLN A 329 -8.40 -1.72 11.45
C GLN A 329 -9.65 -1.37 10.66
N ILE A 330 -10.14 -0.15 10.87
CA ILE A 330 -11.18 0.48 10.05
C ILE A 330 -10.61 1.81 9.53
N ARG A 331 -10.43 1.91 8.22
CA ARG A 331 -9.80 3.07 7.54
C ARG A 331 -10.80 3.90 6.72
N ASN A 332 -12.07 3.79 7.07
CA ASN A 332 -13.20 4.42 6.41
C ASN A 332 -13.33 5.91 6.80
N ALA A 333 -12.47 6.75 6.22
CA ALA A 333 -12.45 8.18 6.51
C ALA A 333 -12.22 9.07 5.28
N VAL A 334 -11.88 8.51 4.12
CA VAL A 334 -11.20 9.25 3.04
C VAL A 334 -12.14 10.06 2.16
N THR A 335 -13.22 9.45 1.68
CA THR A 335 -14.24 10.10 0.84
C THR A 335 -15.60 10.10 1.54
N GLU A 336 -16.54 10.91 1.07
CA GLU A 336 -17.91 10.96 1.62
C GLU A 336 -18.60 9.59 1.61
N GLY A 337 -18.47 8.82 0.53
CA GLY A 337 -19.06 7.47 0.43
C GLY A 337 -18.37 6.39 1.29
N THR A 338 -17.16 6.66 1.79
CA THR A 338 -16.39 5.72 2.63
C THR A 338 -16.26 6.19 4.07
N GLU A 339 -16.95 7.26 4.45
CA GLU A 339 -16.86 7.89 5.75
C GLU A 339 -17.72 7.13 6.79
N VAL A 340 -17.15 6.77 7.95
CA VAL A 340 -17.95 6.18 9.06
C VAL A 340 -18.90 7.25 9.63
N ASP A 341 -20.15 6.85 9.87
CA ASP A 341 -21.16 7.71 10.50
C ASP A 341 -20.62 8.32 11.81
N PRO A 342 -20.71 9.66 12.02
CA PRO A 342 -20.22 10.33 13.22
C PRO A 342 -20.76 9.78 14.56
N HIS A 343 -21.91 9.10 14.56
CA HIS A 343 -22.50 8.47 15.74
C HIS A 343 -21.83 7.15 16.11
N ILE A 344 -21.18 6.48 15.15
CA ILE A 344 -20.46 5.25 15.40
C ILE A 344 -19.08 5.62 15.96
N THR A 345 -18.94 5.50 17.28
CA THR A 345 -17.71 5.87 17.98
C THR A 345 -17.10 4.74 18.81
N LEU A 346 -15.76 4.77 18.94
CA LEU A 346 -14.99 3.71 19.58
C LEU A 346 -15.13 3.70 21.11
N PHE A 347 -15.22 4.89 21.72
CA PHE A 347 -15.20 5.07 23.17
C PHE A 347 -16.48 5.69 23.74
N GLU A 348 -17.59 5.62 23.01
CA GLU A 348 -18.90 5.90 23.61
C GLU A 348 -19.30 4.74 24.54
N PRO A 349 -19.56 5.01 25.83
CA PRO A 349 -19.99 3.97 26.75
C PRO A 349 -21.24 3.26 26.22
N ASP A 350 -21.25 1.94 26.39
CA ASP A 350 -22.36 1.07 26.00
C ASP A 350 -22.59 0.95 24.47
N SER A 351 -21.70 1.52 23.64
CA SER A 351 -21.70 1.28 22.19
C SER A 351 -21.17 -0.11 21.82
N LEU A 352 -21.55 -0.60 20.63
CA LEU A 352 -21.08 -1.87 20.09
C LEU A 352 -19.54 -1.95 20.08
N PHE A 353 -18.88 -0.91 19.58
CA PHE A 353 -17.42 -0.88 19.45
C PHE A 353 -16.69 -0.67 20.78
N PHE A 354 -17.31 0.00 21.75
CA PHE A 354 -16.77 0.07 23.11
C PHE A 354 -16.72 -1.32 23.75
N HIS A 355 -17.82 -2.07 23.68
CA HIS A 355 -17.86 -3.46 24.16
C HIS A 355 -16.90 -4.35 23.37
N PHE A 356 -16.82 -4.15 22.05
CA PHE A 356 -15.91 -4.87 21.20
C PHE A 356 -14.47 -4.70 21.68
N ILE A 357 -13.92 -3.49 21.75
CA ILE A 357 -12.52 -3.28 22.16
C ILE A 357 -12.26 -3.74 23.60
N ARG A 358 -13.23 -3.55 24.51
CA ARG A 358 -13.12 -4.01 25.91
C ARG A 358 -13.00 -5.54 26.02
N ASN A 359 -13.68 -6.28 25.15
CA ASN A 359 -13.63 -7.75 25.14
C ASN A 359 -12.42 -8.31 24.36
N HIS A 360 -11.80 -7.52 23.48
CA HIS A 360 -10.65 -7.92 22.67
C HIS A 360 -9.31 -7.41 23.23
N ARG A 361 -8.90 -8.01 24.36
CA ARG A 361 -7.69 -7.59 25.13
C ARG A 361 -6.35 -7.85 24.45
N LYS A 362 -6.32 -8.63 23.36
CA LYS A 362 -5.09 -8.93 22.60
C LYS A 362 -4.80 -7.93 21.47
N ILE A 363 -5.65 -6.91 21.26
CA ILE A 363 -5.41 -5.91 20.21
C ILE A 363 -4.12 -5.14 20.52
N GLU A 364 -3.18 -5.22 19.58
CA GLU A 364 -1.88 -4.55 19.56
C GLU A 364 -1.80 -3.52 18.41
N TYR A 365 -2.65 -3.67 17.38
CA TYR A 365 -2.71 -2.82 16.20
C TYR A 365 -4.13 -2.28 16.03
N LEU A 366 -4.28 -0.96 16.10
CA LEU A 366 -5.57 -0.28 15.97
C LEU A 366 -5.51 0.74 14.84
N ALA A 367 -6.46 0.68 13.91
CA ALA A 367 -6.75 1.77 13.00
C ALA A 367 -8.20 2.21 13.14
N TRP A 368 -8.42 3.50 13.32
CA TRP A 368 -9.77 4.06 13.44
C TRP A 368 -9.80 5.51 12.95
N PRO A 369 -10.92 6.01 12.37
CA PRO A 369 -11.02 7.42 11.98
C PRO A 369 -10.91 8.34 13.20
N MET A 370 -10.04 9.35 13.15
CA MET A 370 -9.71 10.21 14.31
C MET A 370 -10.93 10.83 14.97
N ARG A 371 -11.87 11.30 14.13
CA ARG A 371 -13.09 11.97 14.57
C ARG A 371 -14.14 11.01 15.18
N ASN A 372 -13.98 9.70 14.98
CA ASN A 372 -14.88 8.66 15.46
C ASN A 372 -14.33 7.95 16.71
N PHE A 373 -13.23 8.40 17.30
CA PHE A 373 -12.76 7.82 18.58
C PHE A 373 -13.72 8.15 19.72
N PHE A 374 -14.15 9.41 19.81
CA PHE A 374 -14.97 9.91 20.91
C PHE A 374 -16.24 10.59 20.41
N PRO A 375 -17.36 10.44 21.13
CA PRO A 375 -18.56 11.22 20.86
C PRO A 375 -18.31 12.71 21.18
N PRO A 376 -18.59 13.65 20.27
CA PRO A 376 -18.26 15.07 20.45
C PRO A 376 -19.12 15.76 21.52
N THR A 377 -20.25 15.17 21.89
CA THR A 377 -21.25 15.73 22.81
C THR A 377 -21.06 15.32 24.26
N LYS A 378 -20.19 14.33 24.54
CA LYS A 378 -19.96 13.79 25.89
C LYS A 378 -18.51 14.06 26.31
N THR A 379 -18.28 14.32 27.59
CA THR A 379 -16.92 14.44 28.13
C THR A 379 -16.35 13.04 28.37
N PRO A 380 -15.31 12.60 27.65
CA PRO A 380 -14.89 11.21 27.62
C PRO A 380 -14.36 10.69 28.96
N LEU A 381 -13.75 11.56 29.77
CA LEU A 381 -13.13 11.20 31.06
C LEU A 381 -14.12 11.15 32.24
N LYS A 382 -15.42 11.36 32.03
CA LYS A 382 -16.42 11.24 33.11
C LYS A 382 -16.79 9.80 33.43
N ASP A 383 -16.65 8.87 32.48
CA ASP A 383 -16.95 7.46 32.69
C ASP A 383 -15.67 6.69 33.06
N PRO A 384 -15.56 6.11 34.28
CA PRO A 384 -14.37 5.38 34.70
C PRO A 384 -14.07 4.15 33.83
N ARG A 385 -15.07 3.57 33.16
CA ARG A 385 -14.90 2.42 32.27
C ARG A 385 -14.14 2.80 31.00
N VAL A 386 -14.33 4.03 30.51
CA VAL A 386 -13.58 4.58 29.37
C VAL A 386 -12.14 4.85 29.76
N VAL A 387 -11.92 5.47 30.92
CA VAL A 387 -10.58 5.73 31.47
C VAL A 387 -9.79 4.42 31.65
N GLU A 388 -10.42 3.40 32.23
CA GLU A 388 -9.83 2.06 32.38
C GLU A 388 -9.43 1.46 31.01
N LEU A 389 -10.32 1.54 30.01
CA LEU A 389 -10.07 1.01 28.68
C LEU A 389 -8.91 1.72 27.96
N ILE A 390 -8.86 3.04 28.04
CA ILE A 390 -7.77 3.85 27.47
C ILE A 390 -6.44 3.49 28.14
N SER A 391 -6.42 3.37 29.46
CA SER A 391 -5.22 2.99 30.22
C SER A 391 -4.76 1.57 29.90
N ASP A 392 -5.70 0.62 29.72
CA ASP A 392 -5.40 -0.74 29.27
C ASP A 392 -4.78 -0.73 27.86
N LEU A 393 -5.41 -0.04 26.90
CA LEU A 393 -4.86 0.13 25.55
C LEU A 393 -3.48 0.77 25.58
N GLY A 394 -3.25 1.79 26.41
CA GLY A 394 -1.97 2.48 26.54
C GLY A 394 -0.81 1.57 26.94
N ARG A 395 -1.10 0.48 27.67
CA ARG A 395 -0.12 -0.53 28.11
C ARG A 395 0.15 -1.65 27.10
N ARG A 396 -0.65 -1.77 26.03
CA ARG A 396 -0.54 -2.89 25.08
C ARG A 396 -0.46 -2.49 23.61
N LEU A 397 -1.01 -1.35 23.23
CA LEU A 397 -1.06 -0.91 21.85
C LEU A 397 0.37 -0.63 21.34
N LYS A 398 0.75 -1.35 20.28
CA LYS A 398 2.06 -1.25 19.63
C LYS A 398 2.01 -0.40 18.38
N PHE A 399 0.90 -0.44 17.66
CA PHE A 399 0.69 0.34 16.47
C PHE A 399 -0.65 1.05 16.47
N LEU A 400 -0.61 2.34 16.18
CA LEU A 400 -1.77 3.19 16.06
C LEU A 400 -1.77 3.81 14.68
N ARG A 401 -2.91 3.69 14.02
CA ARG A 401 -3.19 4.39 12.78
C ARG A 401 -4.42 5.27 12.96
N ILE A 402 -4.27 6.52 12.54
CA ILE A 402 -5.30 7.54 12.63
C ILE A 402 -5.53 8.06 11.22
N ASP A 403 -6.78 7.95 10.77
CA ASP A 403 -7.22 8.45 9.47
C ASP A 403 -8.16 9.65 9.65
N ALA A 404 -8.01 10.68 8.82
CA ALA A 404 -8.93 11.81 8.74
C ALA A 404 -9.41 12.05 7.31
N ARG A 405 -10.54 12.75 7.18
CA ARG A 405 -11.10 13.10 5.87
C ARG A 405 -10.11 13.90 5.05
N LEU A 406 -9.94 13.49 3.80
CA LEU A 406 -9.16 14.23 2.83
C LEU A 406 -10.04 15.37 2.28
N THR A 407 -9.52 16.59 2.37
CA THR A 407 -10.11 17.83 1.85
C THR A 407 -9.33 18.28 0.60
N ASN A 408 -9.54 19.47 0.05
CA ASN A 408 -8.70 19.93 -1.08
C ASN A 408 -7.33 20.48 -0.61
N HIS A 409 -7.25 20.88 0.66
CA HIS A 409 -6.07 21.37 1.35
C HIS A 409 -6.11 20.89 2.79
N GLU A 410 -4.98 20.85 3.49
CA GLU A 410 -5.00 20.60 4.93
C GLU A 410 -5.62 21.79 5.65
N ALA A 411 -6.77 21.56 6.30
CA ALA A 411 -7.45 22.60 7.04
C ALA A 411 -6.55 23.12 8.17
N ARG A 412 -6.48 24.45 8.38
CA ARG A 412 -5.96 24.93 9.66
C ARG A 412 -7.03 24.70 10.73
N THR A 413 -6.57 24.40 11.93
CA THR A 413 -7.45 24.29 13.08
C THR A 413 -8.21 25.61 13.27
N ASP A 414 -9.50 25.49 13.58
CA ASP A 414 -10.42 26.60 13.90
C ASP A 414 -10.88 27.50 12.73
N GLU A 415 -10.58 27.17 11.47
CA GLU A 415 -11.00 27.96 10.28
C GLU A 415 -12.51 27.98 10.01
N SER A 416 -13.25 26.98 10.50
CA SER A 416 -14.68 26.87 10.21
C SER A 416 -15.53 26.74 11.46
N ASN A 417 -16.56 27.59 11.51
CA ASN A 417 -17.62 27.56 12.53
C ASN A 417 -18.81 26.69 12.13
N GLN A 418 -18.74 25.97 11.00
CA GLN A 418 -19.76 24.99 10.65
C GLN A 418 -19.88 23.93 11.74
N ARG A 419 -21.12 23.58 12.11
CA ARG A 419 -21.42 22.68 13.24
C ARG A 419 -20.67 21.36 13.12
N ASP A 420 -20.71 20.72 11.97
CA ASP A 420 -20.12 19.39 11.78
C ASP A 420 -18.59 19.42 11.88
N ARG A 421 -17.95 20.44 11.30
CA ARG A 421 -16.50 20.67 11.43
C ARG A 421 -16.10 20.95 12.88
N ARG A 422 -16.92 21.71 13.63
CA ARG A 422 -16.71 21.96 15.05
C ARG A 422 -16.82 20.67 15.88
N LEU A 423 -17.82 19.83 15.63
CA LEU A 423 -18.00 18.56 16.33
C LEU A 423 -16.85 17.61 16.02
N ALA A 424 -16.47 17.46 14.75
CA ALA A 424 -15.32 16.64 14.37
C ALA A 424 -14.02 17.10 15.05
N ARG A 425 -13.79 18.42 15.12
CA ARG A 425 -12.65 19.00 15.87
C ARG A 425 -12.67 18.61 17.34
N ILE A 426 -13.81 18.72 18.03
CA ILE A 426 -13.92 18.33 19.45
C ILE A 426 -13.52 16.86 19.64
N SER A 427 -14.04 15.96 18.81
CA SER A 427 -13.69 14.54 18.87
C SER A 427 -12.20 14.27 18.63
N ARG A 428 -11.58 14.94 17.65
CA ARG A 428 -10.14 14.81 17.39
C ARG A 428 -9.30 15.36 18.56
N ARG A 429 -9.68 16.49 19.14
CA ARG A 429 -8.99 17.05 20.32
C ARG A 429 -9.08 16.11 21.53
N TYR A 430 -10.18 15.40 21.73
CA TYR A 430 -10.22 14.35 22.76
C TYR A 430 -9.22 13.21 22.51
N VAL A 431 -8.91 12.85 21.26
CA VAL A 431 -7.83 11.90 20.97
C VAL A 431 -6.48 12.44 21.45
N ILE A 432 -6.23 13.72 21.21
CA ILE A 432 -4.98 14.40 21.58
C ILE A 432 -4.88 14.59 23.10
N GLU A 433 -5.95 15.01 23.75
CA GLU A 433 -5.99 15.37 25.18
C GLU A 433 -6.11 14.17 26.10
N CYS A 434 -6.91 13.16 25.71
CA CYS A 434 -7.32 12.08 26.60
C CYS A 434 -6.70 10.73 26.23
N PHE A 435 -6.44 10.46 24.94
CA PHE A 435 -5.98 9.14 24.48
C PHE A 435 -4.46 9.07 24.29
N ALA A 436 -3.88 9.98 23.50
CA ALA A 436 -2.44 10.00 23.25
C ALA A 436 -1.57 10.07 24.53
N PRO A 437 -1.89 10.89 25.54
CA PRO A 437 -1.12 10.98 26.77
C PRO A 437 -1.12 9.72 27.62
N GLU A 438 -1.98 8.74 27.33
CA GLU A 438 -2.03 7.45 28.03
C GLU A 438 -1.22 6.36 27.33
N MET A 439 -0.78 6.58 26.09
CA MET A 439 0.02 5.59 25.36
C MET A 439 1.43 5.48 25.95
N ARG A 440 1.82 4.27 26.36
CA ARG A 440 3.13 3.95 26.96
C ARG A 440 3.93 2.94 26.14
N CYS A 441 3.25 2.11 25.35
CA CYS A 441 3.87 1.00 24.62
C CYS A 441 3.87 1.17 23.10
N LEU A 442 3.40 2.31 22.61
CA LEU A 442 3.29 2.59 21.17
C LEU A 442 4.67 2.69 20.52
N GLU A 443 4.92 1.84 19.53
CA GLU A 443 6.18 1.77 18.78
C GLU A 443 6.03 2.33 17.37
N GLY A 444 4.81 2.36 16.83
CA GLY A 444 4.55 2.94 15.52
C GLY A 444 3.27 3.78 15.47
N LEU A 445 3.36 4.90 14.76
CA LEU A 445 2.24 5.79 14.49
C LEU A 445 2.14 6.03 12.98
N LYS A 446 0.92 5.91 12.46
CA LYS A 446 0.59 6.37 11.11
C LYS A 446 -0.56 7.38 11.17
N VAL A 447 -0.30 8.59 10.71
CA VAL A 447 -1.28 9.64 10.52
C VAL A 447 -1.52 9.78 9.02
N GLU A 448 -2.76 9.61 8.57
CA GLU A 448 -3.13 9.75 7.16
C GLU A 448 -4.36 10.64 7.03
N GLY A 449 -4.42 11.43 5.96
CA GLY A 449 -5.56 12.26 5.65
C GLY A 449 -5.37 13.73 6.04
N GLY A 450 -6.47 14.48 6.07
CA GLY A 450 -6.48 15.91 6.37
C GLY A 450 -6.45 16.24 7.88
N VAL A 451 -5.58 15.59 8.66
CA VAL A 451 -5.37 15.98 10.07
C VAL A 451 -4.68 17.35 10.09
N PRO A 452 -5.24 18.38 10.75
CA PRO A 452 -4.58 19.68 10.85
C PRO A 452 -3.19 19.59 11.46
N LYS A 453 -2.26 20.43 11.00
CA LYS A 453 -0.83 20.34 11.35
C LYS A 453 -0.55 20.57 12.83
N ASP A 454 -1.21 21.54 13.45
CA ASP A 454 -1.14 21.74 14.89
C ASP A 454 -1.75 20.57 15.66
N GLU A 455 -2.86 20.00 15.19
CA GLU A 455 -3.41 18.77 15.78
C GLU A 455 -2.43 17.60 15.68
N ALA A 456 -1.75 17.42 14.54
CA ALA A 456 -0.72 16.40 14.37
C ALA A 456 0.51 16.64 15.26
N ARG A 457 0.91 17.91 15.45
CA ARG A 457 1.97 18.32 16.38
C ARG A 457 1.59 17.97 17.82
N GLU A 458 0.42 18.39 18.26
CA GLU A 458 -0.03 18.17 19.65
C GLU A 458 -0.30 16.69 19.91
N LEU A 459 -0.73 15.92 18.90
CA LEU A 459 -0.80 14.46 18.98
C LEU A 459 0.58 13.87 19.33
N LEU A 460 1.65 14.30 18.66
CA LEU A 460 3.01 13.82 18.93
C LEU A 460 3.52 14.26 20.31
N ARG A 461 3.22 15.50 20.75
CA ARG A 461 3.52 15.96 22.12
C ARG A 461 2.80 15.10 23.17
N GLY A 462 1.53 14.77 22.93
CA GLY A 462 0.76 13.86 23.78
C GLY A 462 1.39 12.47 23.86
N LEU A 463 1.99 11.99 22.76
CA LEU A 463 2.67 10.69 22.69
C LEU A 463 4.10 10.69 23.25
N SER A 464 4.55 11.77 23.89
CA SER A 464 5.92 11.89 24.42
C SER A 464 6.38 10.80 25.39
N ARG A 465 5.45 10.02 25.96
CA ARG A 465 5.74 8.92 26.90
C ARG A 465 5.88 7.56 26.24
N CYS A 466 5.76 7.44 24.91
CA CYS A 466 5.85 6.17 24.19
C CYS A 466 7.21 5.96 23.51
N PRO A 467 7.66 4.71 23.34
CA PRO A 467 8.91 4.37 22.65
C PRO A 467 8.73 4.38 21.13
N LEU A 468 8.31 5.51 20.55
CA LEU A 468 8.00 5.61 19.13
C LEU A 468 9.24 5.37 18.27
N LYS A 469 9.25 4.26 17.54
CA LYS A 469 10.32 3.87 16.60
C LYS A 469 10.01 4.28 15.18
N LYS A 470 8.73 4.38 14.84
CA LYS A 470 8.34 4.58 13.45
C LYS A 470 7.16 5.52 13.31
N LEU A 471 7.33 6.51 12.43
CA LEU A 471 6.32 7.52 12.17
C LEU A 471 6.07 7.64 10.66
N VAL A 472 4.80 7.51 10.26
CA VAL A 472 4.34 7.86 8.92
C VAL A 472 3.34 9.00 9.03
N VAL A 473 3.56 10.07 8.27
CA VAL A 473 2.60 11.15 8.09
C VAL A 473 2.33 11.27 6.60
N LEU A 474 1.08 10.99 6.21
CA LEU A 474 0.58 11.06 4.84
C LEU A 474 -0.46 12.16 4.77
N GLY A 475 -0.05 13.28 4.21
CA GLY A 475 -0.88 14.47 4.05
C GLY A 475 -1.33 14.68 2.61
N ILE A 476 -2.15 15.71 2.44
CA ILE A 476 -2.35 16.34 1.13
C ILE A 476 -1.18 17.27 0.87
N ASP A 477 -0.80 18.02 1.89
CA ASP A 477 0.36 18.88 1.84
C ASP A 477 1.58 18.13 2.35
N PHE A 478 2.76 18.50 1.86
CA PHE A 478 4.01 17.88 2.30
C PHE A 478 4.30 18.18 3.79
N PRO A 479 4.24 17.22 4.73
CA PRO A 479 4.08 17.53 6.17
C PRO A 479 5.17 18.37 6.86
N LEU A 480 6.33 18.60 6.22
CA LEU A 480 7.49 19.23 6.85
C LEU A 480 7.66 20.74 6.57
N LYS A 481 6.94 21.33 5.61
CA LYS A 481 7.24 22.69 5.12
C LYS A 481 6.37 23.75 5.79
N ASP A 482 6.75 24.50 6.82
CA ASP A 482 5.84 25.49 7.45
C ASP A 482 5.12 26.47 6.48
N TRP A 483 3.78 26.55 6.60
CA TRP A 483 2.85 27.42 5.82
C TRP A 483 1.98 28.27 6.75
N TRP A 484 2.45 28.54 7.96
CA TRP A 484 1.72 29.34 8.95
C TRP A 484 1.43 30.77 8.44
N ASP A 485 2.08 31.18 7.37
CA ASP A 485 1.88 32.44 6.67
C ASP A 485 1.27 32.19 5.29
N ASP A 486 0.21 32.92 4.97
CA ASP A 486 -0.58 32.84 3.74
C ASP A 486 0.25 33.22 2.51
N LEU A 487 1.11 32.31 2.07
CA LEU A 487 1.82 32.50 0.82
C LEU A 487 1.05 31.82 -0.32
N PRO A 488 0.75 32.55 -1.41
CA PRO A 488 0.04 31.99 -2.54
C PRO A 488 0.81 30.79 -3.11
N ALA A 489 0.08 29.84 -3.69
CA ALA A 489 0.60 28.59 -4.26
C ALA A 489 1.68 28.78 -5.36
N THR A 490 1.88 30.01 -5.83
CA THR A 490 2.90 30.42 -6.82
C THR A 490 4.17 31.02 -6.21
N ALA A 491 4.25 31.18 -4.89
CA ALA A 491 5.44 31.69 -4.23
C ALA A 491 6.56 30.63 -4.25
N THR A 492 7.66 30.94 -4.94
CA THR A 492 8.90 30.18 -4.84
C THR A 492 9.34 30.11 -3.38
N ALA A 493 9.81 28.93 -2.95
CA ALA A 493 10.13 28.60 -1.56
C ALA A 493 11.08 29.59 -0.86
N ALA A 494 11.82 30.40 -1.62
CA ALA A 494 12.75 31.40 -1.12
C ALA A 494 12.10 32.61 -0.41
N ALA A 495 10.85 32.98 -0.74
CA ALA A 495 10.23 34.20 -0.19
C ALA A 495 9.62 34.03 1.22
N ALA A 496 9.46 32.79 1.70
CA ALA A 496 8.68 32.46 2.90
C ALA A 496 9.49 32.42 4.21
N ILE A 497 10.81 32.24 4.15
CA ILE A 497 11.55 31.55 5.23
C ILE A 497 12.37 32.51 6.12
N THR A 498 12.53 33.78 5.75
CA THR A 498 13.48 34.68 6.43
C THR A 498 12.97 35.25 7.76
N ALA A 499 11.67 35.17 8.08
CA ALA A 499 11.09 35.85 9.25
C ALA A 499 11.00 35.01 10.54
N THR A 500 11.19 33.68 10.48
CA THR A 500 10.69 32.76 11.54
C THR A 500 11.76 32.20 12.49
N THR A 501 13.05 32.42 12.22
CA THR A 501 14.14 31.63 12.83
C THR A 501 14.50 32.01 14.27
N GLN A 502 14.20 33.24 14.75
CA GLN A 502 14.63 33.68 16.09
C GLN A 502 13.58 33.47 17.20
N GLN A 503 12.27 33.48 16.90
CA GLN A 503 11.22 33.21 17.89
C GLN A 503 11.06 31.71 18.19
N GLN A 504 11.34 30.83 17.22
CA GLN A 504 11.18 29.37 17.36
C GLN A 504 12.17 28.75 18.38
N GLN A 505 13.39 29.28 18.51
CA GLN A 505 14.39 28.74 19.45
C GLN A 505 14.05 28.97 20.92
N GLN A 506 13.33 30.04 21.27
CA GLN A 506 12.92 30.29 22.66
C GLN A 506 11.73 29.41 23.09
N GLN A 507 10.81 29.06 22.19
CA GLN A 507 9.74 28.10 22.47
C GLN A 507 10.26 26.67 22.69
N LEU A 508 11.25 26.23 21.92
CA LEU A 508 11.85 24.90 22.05
C LEU A 508 12.52 24.65 23.42
N GLN A 509 13.10 25.69 24.05
CA GLN A 509 13.66 25.57 25.42
C GLN A 509 12.57 25.39 26.49
N SER A 510 11.35 25.86 26.24
CA SER A 510 10.20 25.61 27.12
C SER A 510 9.61 24.21 26.90
N GLU A 511 9.61 23.70 25.66
CA GLU A 511 9.13 22.35 25.32
C GLU A 511 10.05 21.25 25.88
N GLN A 512 11.37 21.46 25.89
CA GLN A 512 12.32 20.54 26.53
C GLN A 512 12.12 20.39 28.05
N ARG A 513 11.47 21.36 28.72
CA ARG A 513 11.20 21.31 30.17
C ARG A 513 9.96 20.48 30.54
N LEU A 514 9.13 20.08 29.57
CA LEU A 514 7.95 19.22 29.79
C LEU A 514 8.30 17.73 30.01
N HIS A 515 9.57 17.34 29.94
CA HIS A 515 10.02 15.96 30.13
C HIS A 515 10.11 15.48 31.59
N THR A 516 9.69 16.29 32.56
CA THR A 516 9.44 15.76 33.91
C THR A 516 8.00 15.28 33.95
N GLY A 517 7.78 13.96 33.90
CA GLY A 517 6.46 13.31 33.79
C GLY A 517 5.44 13.58 34.91
N ALA A 518 5.63 14.64 35.71
CA ALA A 518 4.78 15.06 36.81
C ALA A 518 3.63 15.99 36.38
N THR A 519 3.73 16.71 35.26
CA THR A 519 2.67 17.62 34.81
C THR A 519 1.68 16.93 33.86
N PRO A 520 0.37 17.20 33.99
CA PRO A 520 -0.62 16.75 33.01
C PRO A 520 -0.30 17.37 31.64
N PHE A 521 -0.52 16.60 30.58
CA PHE A 521 -0.39 17.09 29.22
C PHE A 521 -1.50 18.12 28.93
N ILE A 522 -1.13 19.27 28.38
CA ILE A 522 -2.04 20.33 27.97
C ILE A 522 -1.67 20.69 26.53
N PRO A 523 -2.58 20.52 25.54
CA PRO A 523 -2.27 20.84 24.16
C PRO A 523 -2.30 22.35 23.91
N GLU A 524 -1.49 22.79 22.95
CA GLU A 524 -1.43 24.18 22.48
C GLU A 524 -1.65 24.24 20.97
N TYR A 525 -2.86 24.66 20.56
CA TYR A 525 -3.25 24.75 19.15
C TYR A 525 -2.82 26.07 18.51
N GLY A 526 -2.70 26.08 17.18
CA GLY A 526 -2.25 27.24 16.40
C GLY A 526 -0.77 27.22 16.03
N LYS A 527 -0.19 28.40 15.78
CA LYS A 527 1.21 28.55 15.32
C LYS A 527 2.18 27.93 16.34
N GLY A 528 3.15 27.18 15.84
CA GLY A 528 4.18 26.54 16.65
C GLY A 528 5.32 26.00 15.77
N PRO A 529 6.27 25.28 16.36
CA PRO A 529 7.45 24.78 15.65
C PRO A 529 7.08 23.77 14.54
N PRO A 530 7.90 23.66 13.48
CA PRO A 530 7.69 22.68 12.42
C PRO A 530 7.72 21.25 12.94
N LEU A 531 6.96 20.38 12.27
CA LEU A 531 6.70 19.01 12.70
C LEU A 531 7.98 18.21 12.97
N LEU A 532 8.99 18.32 12.10
CA LEU A 532 10.24 17.57 12.26
C LEU A 532 11.04 18.01 13.49
N GLN A 533 11.00 19.30 13.84
CA GLN A 533 11.65 19.81 15.05
C GLN A 533 10.99 19.24 16.30
N VAL A 534 9.66 19.14 16.31
CA VAL A 534 8.89 18.54 17.41
C VAL A 534 9.21 17.06 17.57
N ILE A 535 9.23 16.30 16.46
CA ILE A 535 9.60 14.88 16.47
C ILE A 535 11.02 14.71 17.00
N GLN A 536 11.96 15.54 16.54
CA GLN A 536 13.34 15.51 17.01
C GLN A 536 13.45 15.82 18.50
N ALA A 537 12.70 16.82 18.99
CA ALA A 537 12.75 17.21 20.39
C ALA A 537 12.26 16.10 21.32
N ILE A 538 11.20 15.38 20.91
CA ILE A 538 10.53 14.37 21.74
C ILE A 538 11.17 12.98 21.59
N PHE A 539 11.52 12.59 20.36
CA PHE A 539 11.94 11.24 20.01
C PHE A 539 13.34 11.17 19.35
N PRO A 540 14.36 11.90 19.84
CA PRO A 540 15.68 11.92 19.19
C PRO A 540 16.36 10.54 19.17
N ASP A 541 16.06 9.73 20.18
CA ASP A 541 16.76 8.48 20.46
C ASP A 541 15.96 7.23 20.12
N THR A 542 14.66 7.33 19.81
CA THR A 542 13.83 6.14 19.54
C THR A 542 13.51 5.94 18.07
N ILE A 543 13.42 7.01 17.28
CA ILE A 543 13.01 6.93 15.87
C ILE A 543 14.06 6.18 15.03
N GLU A 544 13.59 5.16 14.33
CA GLU A 544 14.33 4.34 13.37
C GLU A 544 13.86 4.55 11.92
N GLU A 545 12.58 4.86 11.70
CA GLU A 545 12.03 5.05 10.36
C GLU A 545 11.01 6.21 10.31
N LEU A 546 11.24 7.16 9.40
CA LEU A 546 10.40 8.32 9.14
C LEU A 546 9.85 8.29 7.72
N LYS A 547 8.56 8.56 7.55
CA LYS A 547 7.92 8.72 6.24
C LYS A 547 7.05 9.96 6.20
N PHE A 548 7.36 10.87 5.28
CA PHE A 548 6.57 12.07 5.02
C PHE A 548 6.21 12.11 3.55
N LEU A 549 4.92 11.88 3.27
CA LEU A 549 4.39 11.95 1.91
C LEU A 549 3.27 12.99 1.87
N GLY A 550 3.23 13.73 0.77
CA GLY A 550 2.16 14.68 0.45
C GLY A 550 2.09 14.87 -1.06
N SER A 551 0.95 15.29 -1.58
CA SER A 551 0.75 15.56 -3.01
C SER A 551 1.08 17.01 -3.38
N HIS A 552 0.95 17.95 -2.45
CA HIS A 552 1.18 19.37 -2.66
C HIS A 552 2.41 19.86 -1.91
N TYR A 553 3.03 20.93 -2.43
CA TYR A 553 4.15 21.64 -1.81
C TYR A 553 5.40 20.79 -1.52
N VAL A 554 5.55 19.64 -2.19
CA VAL A 554 6.77 18.83 -2.17
C VAL A 554 7.92 19.56 -2.88
N PHE A 555 9.15 19.16 -2.58
CA PHE A 555 10.33 19.68 -3.28
C PHE A 555 10.42 19.12 -4.70
N TYR A 556 10.79 19.97 -5.64
CA TYR A 556 11.19 19.56 -6.98
C TYR A 556 12.64 19.10 -6.95
N LEU A 557 12.87 17.81 -7.18
CA LEU A 557 14.21 17.23 -7.03
C LEU A 557 15.21 17.78 -8.06
N ASN A 558 14.73 18.37 -9.15
CA ASN A 558 15.52 18.98 -10.21
C ASN A 558 15.59 20.51 -10.16
N ASP A 559 15.12 21.13 -9.08
CA ASP A 559 15.29 22.57 -8.83
C ASP A 559 16.45 22.83 -7.87
N GLU A 560 17.00 24.05 -7.93
CA GLU A 560 17.98 24.54 -6.96
C GLU A 560 17.28 25.25 -5.79
N TYR A 561 17.68 24.90 -4.56
CA TYR A 561 17.17 25.51 -3.34
C TYR A 561 18.29 26.20 -2.57
N PRO A 562 18.05 27.40 -1.99
CA PRO A 562 19.01 28.02 -1.08
C PRO A 562 19.24 27.11 0.14
N GLU A 563 20.48 27.00 0.59
CA GLU A 563 20.84 26.16 1.76
C GLU A 563 20.06 26.55 3.03
N SER A 564 19.73 27.83 3.21
CA SER A 564 18.89 28.29 4.32
C SER A 564 17.50 27.65 4.33
N VAL A 565 16.91 27.42 3.15
CA VAL A 565 15.60 26.77 2.98
C VAL A 565 15.71 25.30 3.35
N VAL A 566 16.66 24.59 2.74
CA VAL A 566 16.87 23.15 2.96
C VAL A 566 17.21 22.88 4.44
N SER A 567 18.10 23.68 5.02
CA SER A 567 18.53 23.57 6.41
C SER A 567 17.41 23.84 7.41
N SER A 568 16.52 24.81 7.14
CA SER A 568 15.38 25.09 8.02
C SER A 568 14.44 23.88 8.19
N ILE A 569 14.36 23.02 7.17
CA ILE A 569 13.46 21.87 7.13
C ILE A 569 14.18 20.58 7.58
N PHE A 570 15.38 20.32 7.08
CA PHE A 570 16.06 19.04 7.26
C PHE A 570 17.14 19.03 8.34
N SER A 571 17.58 20.18 8.88
CA SER A 571 18.56 20.20 9.98
C SER A 571 18.20 19.33 11.19
N PRO A 572 16.92 19.14 11.59
CA PRO A 572 16.60 18.25 12.70
C PRO A 572 16.94 16.78 12.44
N LEU A 573 17.06 16.34 11.18
CA LEU A 573 17.43 14.95 10.84
C LEU A 573 18.78 14.55 11.45
N SER A 574 19.68 15.52 11.59
CA SER A 574 21.04 15.28 12.10
C SER A 574 21.06 14.73 13.52
N ARG A 575 19.99 14.95 14.29
CA ARG A 575 19.92 14.62 15.72
C ARG A 575 19.30 13.25 16.00
N PHE A 576 18.76 12.55 15.00
CA PHE A 576 18.23 11.21 15.21
C PHE A 576 19.36 10.17 15.24
N LYS A 577 19.61 9.57 16.41
CA LYS A 577 20.71 8.61 16.58
C LYS A 577 20.44 7.30 15.83
N ASN A 578 19.18 6.85 15.86
CA ASN A 578 18.77 5.52 15.42
C ASN A 578 18.11 5.49 14.03
N LEU A 579 18.02 6.62 13.32
CA LEU A 579 17.39 6.67 12.00
C LEU A 579 18.13 5.77 10.99
N ARG A 580 17.37 4.87 10.36
CA ARG A 580 17.81 3.89 9.36
C ARG A 580 17.02 4.00 8.05
N GLY A 581 15.79 4.51 8.12
CA GLY A 581 14.90 4.67 6.98
C GLY A 581 14.28 6.06 6.92
N LEU A 582 14.43 6.73 5.78
CA LEU A 582 13.74 7.99 5.49
C LEU A 582 12.95 7.83 4.19
N THR A 583 11.68 8.20 4.18
CA THR A 583 10.85 8.21 2.97
C THR A 583 10.28 9.60 2.77
N LEU A 584 10.47 10.17 1.59
CA LEU A 584 10.06 11.52 1.23
C LEU A 584 9.38 11.53 -0.14
N ALA A 585 8.37 12.39 -0.30
CA ALA A 585 7.77 12.70 -1.59
C ALA A 585 8.48 13.88 -2.26
N PHE A 586 8.68 13.76 -3.56
CA PHE A 586 9.30 14.77 -4.43
C PHE A 586 8.50 14.91 -5.72
N SER A 587 8.53 16.09 -6.32
CA SER A 587 8.10 16.32 -7.70
C SER A 587 9.31 16.38 -8.62
N LEU A 588 9.07 16.19 -9.92
CA LEU A 588 10.02 16.46 -10.98
C LEU A 588 9.39 17.44 -11.96
N GLN A 589 10.11 18.51 -12.27
CA GLN A 589 9.74 19.45 -13.30
C GLN A 589 10.04 18.81 -14.65
N THR A 590 9.00 18.49 -15.41
CA THR A 590 9.12 17.83 -16.72
C THR A 590 8.75 18.76 -17.87
N ASP A 591 8.41 20.02 -17.57
CA ASP A 591 8.13 21.04 -18.57
C ASP A 591 9.44 21.73 -18.95
N ILE A 592 9.90 21.47 -20.17
CA ILE A 592 11.17 21.98 -20.67
C ILE A 592 10.88 22.86 -21.86
N GLN A 593 11.16 24.15 -21.71
CA GLN A 593 10.89 25.17 -22.73
C GLN A 593 9.43 25.16 -23.22
N GLY A 594 8.48 24.85 -22.31
CA GLY A 594 7.05 24.77 -22.61
C GLY A 594 6.59 23.44 -23.24
N ILE A 595 7.47 22.45 -23.37
CA ILE A 595 7.14 21.10 -23.83
C ILE A 595 7.02 20.18 -22.63
N GLU A 596 5.84 19.57 -22.44
CA GLU A 596 5.60 18.60 -21.39
C GLU A 596 6.23 17.24 -21.76
N MET A 597 7.22 16.81 -20.96
CA MET A 597 8.00 15.59 -21.24
C MET A 597 7.70 14.41 -20.28
N ALA A 598 6.70 14.51 -19.40
CA ALA A 598 6.42 13.48 -18.41
C ALA A 598 6.24 12.07 -19.02
N PRO A 599 5.47 11.86 -20.12
CA PRO A 599 5.33 10.53 -20.72
C PRO A 599 6.66 9.94 -21.20
N GLN A 600 7.57 10.76 -21.70
CA GLN A 600 8.86 10.30 -22.20
C GLN A 600 9.85 10.00 -21.07
N VAL A 601 9.76 10.73 -19.96
CA VAL A 601 10.51 10.40 -18.73
C VAL A 601 10.03 9.07 -18.16
N ALA A 602 8.71 8.87 -18.05
CA ALA A 602 8.12 7.61 -17.59
C ALA A 602 8.56 6.43 -18.48
N GLN A 603 8.44 6.58 -19.80
CA GLN A 603 8.86 5.55 -20.76
C GLN A 603 10.36 5.25 -20.66
N PHE A 604 11.20 6.28 -20.56
CA PHE A 604 12.65 6.12 -20.40
C PHE A 604 13.00 5.27 -19.16
N TRP A 605 12.30 5.47 -18.04
CA TRP A 605 12.51 4.64 -16.85
C TRP A 605 12.04 3.21 -17.06
N LEU A 606 10.87 3.00 -17.67
CA LEU A 606 10.36 1.66 -17.98
C LEU A 606 11.35 0.89 -18.88
N ASP A 607 11.88 1.54 -19.91
CA ASP A 607 12.86 0.95 -20.83
C ASP A 607 14.17 0.60 -20.12
N SER A 608 14.63 1.46 -19.20
CA SER A 608 15.87 1.24 -18.43
C SER A 608 15.82 0.03 -17.49
N GLN A 609 14.63 -0.37 -17.06
CA GLN A 609 14.42 -1.58 -16.24
C GLN A 609 14.52 -2.86 -17.06
N THR A 610 14.09 -2.84 -18.32
CA THR A 610 14.16 -4.02 -19.21
C THR A 610 15.59 -4.36 -19.63
N THR A 611 16.49 -3.37 -19.64
CA THR A 611 17.90 -3.52 -20.02
C THR A 611 18.82 -3.90 -18.86
N THR A 612 18.43 -3.63 -17.61
CA THR A 612 19.24 -3.92 -16.41
C THR A 612 19.18 -5.39 -15.93
N ALA A 613 18.51 -6.28 -16.66
CA ALA A 613 18.59 -7.73 -16.42
C ALA A 613 20.01 -8.33 -16.61
N THR A 614 20.97 -7.56 -17.12
CA THR A 614 22.36 -8.00 -17.28
C THR A 614 23.31 -6.82 -17.11
N THR A 615 23.82 -6.53 -15.90
CA THR A 615 25.18 -5.97 -15.68
C THR A 615 25.45 -5.68 -14.20
N THR A 616 26.29 -6.51 -13.59
CA THR A 616 27.05 -6.16 -12.38
C THR A 616 28.30 -5.42 -12.87
N THR A 617 28.34 -4.09 -12.76
CA THR A 617 29.49 -3.28 -13.19
C THR A 617 30.53 -3.16 -12.07
N THR A 618 31.66 -3.84 -12.26
CA THR A 618 32.95 -3.52 -11.60
C THR A 618 33.50 -2.22 -12.21
N PRO A 619 34.13 -1.32 -11.42
CA PRO A 619 34.65 -0.06 -11.96
C PRO A 619 35.90 -0.30 -12.83
N PRO A 620 36.07 0.40 -13.96
CA PRO A 620 37.31 0.31 -14.72
C PRO A 620 38.42 1.08 -14.00
N SER A 621 39.58 0.44 -13.91
CA SER A 621 40.86 0.99 -13.47
C SER A 621 41.23 2.21 -14.32
N GLN A 622 41.66 3.28 -13.64
CA GLN A 622 42.32 4.42 -14.25
C GLN A 622 43.66 3.97 -14.87
N SER A 623 43.92 4.41 -16.09
CA SER A 623 45.28 4.59 -16.62
C SER A 623 45.32 5.93 -17.36
N PRO A 624 46.34 6.77 -17.11
CA PRO A 624 46.51 8.04 -17.81
C PRO A 624 47.28 7.79 -19.11
N ASP A 625 46.79 8.31 -20.23
CA ASP A 625 47.65 8.77 -21.32
C ASP A 625 46.88 9.82 -22.14
N GLU A 626 47.52 10.97 -22.28
CA GLU A 626 47.08 12.17 -22.95
C GLU A 626 47.14 12.05 -24.48
N ASP A 627 46.43 12.97 -25.13
CA ASP A 627 46.62 13.49 -26.48
C ASP A 627 46.25 12.63 -27.70
N ALA A 628 45.04 12.89 -28.20
CA ALA A 628 44.86 13.17 -29.63
C ALA A 628 43.58 13.99 -29.88
N VAL A 629 43.80 15.24 -30.30
CA VAL A 629 42.81 16.17 -30.86
C VAL A 629 42.15 15.54 -32.09
N ALA A 630 40.83 15.38 -32.08
CA ALA A 630 40.04 15.17 -33.29
C ALA A 630 38.69 15.89 -33.19
N THR A 631 38.69 17.13 -33.69
CA THR A 631 37.52 17.90 -34.06
C THR A 631 36.60 17.06 -34.94
N THR A 632 35.47 16.58 -34.39
CA THR A 632 34.39 16.00 -35.19
C THR A 632 33.10 16.75 -34.90
N THR A 633 32.72 17.57 -35.89
CA THR A 633 31.39 18.16 -36.04
C THR A 633 30.37 17.03 -36.17
N THR A 634 29.73 16.66 -35.08
CA THR A 634 28.56 15.77 -35.08
C THR A 634 27.30 16.60 -35.30
N THR A 635 26.73 16.48 -36.49
CA THR A 635 25.31 16.73 -36.74
C THR A 635 24.49 15.73 -35.93
N THR A 636 24.16 16.09 -34.70
CA THR A 636 23.28 15.31 -33.84
C THR A 636 21.86 15.31 -34.41
N THR A 637 21.31 14.12 -34.60
CA THR A 637 19.90 13.94 -34.96
C THR A 637 19.04 14.35 -33.75
N PRO A 638 17.88 15.02 -33.92
CA PRO A 638 17.06 15.52 -32.80
C PRO A 638 16.69 14.45 -31.74
N GLY A 639 16.65 13.17 -32.13
CA GLY A 639 16.42 12.06 -31.19
C GLY A 639 17.60 11.80 -30.24
N ALA A 640 18.84 11.95 -30.70
CA ALA A 640 20.04 11.71 -29.89
C ALA A 640 20.24 12.80 -28.82
N GLU A 641 19.91 14.06 -29.15
CA GLU A 641 19.95 15.17 -28.19
C GLU A 641 18.92 14.97 -27.08
N ARG A 642 17.72 14.51 -27.43
CA ARG A 642 16.65 14.20 -26.47
C ARG A 642 17.02 13.05 -25.54
N GLU A 643 17.58 11.97 -26.06
CA GLU A 643 18.01 10.83 -25.23
C GLU A 643 19.17 11.22 -24.29
N THR A 644 20.11 12.02 -24.79
CA THR A 644 21.21 12.57 -23.98
C THR A 644 20.66 13.41 -22.84
N TYR A 645 19.72 14.32 -23.14
CA TYR A 645 19.05 15.13 -22.13
C TYR A 645 18.31 14.28 -21.07
N LEU A 646 17.54 13.28 -21.49
CA LEU A 646 16.84 12.37 -20.57
C LEU A 646 17.82 11.64 -19.64
N ARG A 647 18.96 11.20 -20.18
CA ARG A 647 20.01 10.52 -19.41
C ARG A 647 20.71 11.46 -18.43
N GLU A 648 21.01 12.68 -18.85
CA GLU A 648 21.65 13.69 -18.00
C GLU A 648 20.73 14.19 -16.88
N GLN A 649 19.43 14.35 -17.13
CA GLN A 649 18.51 14.95 -16.15
C GLN A 649 17.75 13.92 -15.32
N PHE A 650 17.37 12.79 -15.91
CA PHE A 650 16.43 11.84 -15.32
C PHE A 650 16.98 10.42 -15.17
N SER A 651 18.28 10.18 -15.40
CA SER A 651 18.84 8.86 -15.10
C SER A 651 18.70 8.55 -13.60
N PRO A 652 18.44 7.28 -13.23
CA PRO A 652 18.33 6.86 -11.83
C PRO A 652 19.51 7.33 -10.95
N ARG A 653 20.72 7.32 -11.53
CA ARG A 653 21.94 7.73 -10.86
C ARG A 653 21.96 9.22 -10.54
N ASN A 654 21.58 10.06 -11.50
CA ASN A 654 21.57 11.51 -11.29
C ASN A 654 20.47 11.93 -10.31
N LEU A 655 19.30 11.29 -10.38
CA LEU A 655 18.23 11.50 -9.40
C LEU A 655 18.67 11.05 -8.00
N ALA A 656 19.34 9.90 -7.88
CA ALA A 656 19.86 9.44 -6.60
C ALA A 656 20.90 10.41 -6.02
N GLN A 657 21.79 10.95 -6.86
CA GLN A 657 22.74 11.96 -6.43
C GLN A 657 22.03 13.22 -5.93
N ARG A 658 21.00 13.71 -6.64
CA ARG A 658 20.20 14.87 -6.19
C ARG A 658 19.50 14.63 -4.85
N VAL A 659 19.04 13.41 -4.58
CA VAL A 659 18.51 13.03 -3.26
C VAL A 659 19.62 13.15 -2.20
N VAL A 660 20.82 12.65 -2.49
CA VAL A 660 21.97 12.76 -1.59
C VAL A 660 22.37 14.21 -1.35
N ASP A 661 22.40 15.04 -2.39
CA ASP A 661 22.77 16.45 -2.28
C ASP A 661 21.77 17.21 -1.39
N LEU A 662 20.48 16.88 -1.49
CA LEU A 662 19.41 17.54 -0.75
C LEU A 662 19.34 17.14 0.73
N VAL A 663 19.49 15.84 1.06
CA VAL A 663 19.28 15.35 2.45
C VAL A 663 20.51 14.73 3.09
N GLY A 664 21.54 14.37 2.32
CA GLY A 664 22.68 13.58 2.79
C GLY A 664 23.51 14.28 3.85
N SER A 665 23.70 15.60 3.73
CA SER A 665 24.41 16.40 4.75
C SER A 665 23.74 16.32 6.12
N TYR A 666 22.43 16.13 6.18
CA TYR A 666 21.67 16.11 7.42
C TYR A 666 21.54 14.72 8.06
N LEU A 667 21.99 13.65 7.42
CA LEU A 667 21.84 12.28 7.95
C LEU A 667 23.03 11.81 8.79
N TYR A 668 24.22 12.43 8.66
CA TYR A 668 25.46 11.91 9.24
C TYR A 668 26.22 12.85 10.20
N ILE A 669 25.80 14.11 10.37
CA ILE A 669 26.53 15.11 11.19
C ILE A 669 26.75 14.66 12.65
N CYS A 670 25.74 14.14 13.36
CA CYS A 670 25.96 13.72 14.75
C CYS A 670 26.74 12.41 14.90
N ARG A 671 26.75 11.53 13.88
CA ARG A 671 27.46 10.25 13.96
C ARG A 671 28.97 10.45 13.83
N GLU A 672 29.41 11.39 13.01
CA GLU A 672 30.81 11.80 12.90
C GLU A 672 31.32 12.41 14.23
N GLN A 673 30.52 13.27 14.86
CA GLN A 673 30.87 13.87 16.15
C GLN A 673 30.95 12.85 17.30
N GLN A 674 30.08 11.83 17.30
CA GLN A 674 30.13 10.74 18.30
C GLN A 674 31.32 9.80 18.09
N GLN A 675 31.71 9.51 16.85
CA GLN A 675 32.91 8.70 16.58
C GLN A 675 34.19 9.44 16.98
N GLN A 676 34.25 10.76 16.82
CA GLN A 676 35.40 11.57 17.25
C GLN A 676 35.53 11.69 18.78
N GLN A 677 34.44 11.49 19.53
CA GLN A 677 34.43 11.58 21.00
C GLN A 677 34.65 10.24 21.72
N GLN A 678 34.71 9.11 21.03
CA GLN A 678 35.06 7.83 21.66
C GLN A 678 36.58 7.69 21.81
N PRO A 679 37.10 7.45 23.03
CA PRO A 679 38.52 7.23 23.25
C PRO A 679 38.98 5.96 22.53
N SER A 680 40.11 6.08 21.82
CA SER A 680 40.73 5.12 20.89
C SER A 680 41.16 3.76 21.47
N SER A 681 40.66 3.36 22.63
CA SER A 681 41.11 2.16 23.37
C SER A 681 40.20 0.92 23.24
N PHE A 682 39.09 0.99 22.50
CA PHE A 682 38.22 -0.16 22.21
C PHE A 682 37.98 -0.33 20.71
N SER A 683 39.02 -0.71 19.96
CA SER A 683 38.93 -1.07 18.54
C SER A 683 38.97 -2.59 18.34
N SER A 684 37.83 -3.25 18.45
CA SER A 684 37.67 -4.62 17.94
C SER A 684 36.23 -4.99 17.60
N SER A 685 35.57 -4.17 16.77
CA SER A 685 34.52 -4.68 15.87
C SER A 685 34.35 -3.74 14.68
N SER A 686 34.82 -4.17 13.51
CA SER A 686 34.81 -3.47 12.22
C SER A 686 33.41 -3.37 11.60
N SER A 687 32.37 -2.99 12.35
CA SER A 687 31.07 -2.72 11.75
C SER A 687 31.08 -1.30 11.23
N SER A 688 31.22 -1.14 9.91
CA SER A 688 30.95 0.12 9.21
C SER A 688 29.62 0.71 9.72
N PRO A 689 29.52 2.03 9.91
CA PRO A 689 28.29 2.65 10.36
C PRO A 689 27.12 2.23 9.44
N PRO A 690 25.95 1.89 10.01
CA PRO A 690 24.85 1.37 9.22
C PRO A 690 24.36 2.43 8.22
N LEU A 691 24.23 2.02 6.96
CA LEU A 691 23.70 2.84 5.87
C LEU A 691 22.29 3.33 6.18
N VAL A 692 22.02 4.61 5.91
CA VAL A 692 20.65 5.15 5.91
C VAL A 692 20.05 4.92 4.53
N ASN A 693 18.88 4.28 4.51
CA ASN A 693 18.12 4.04 3.30
C ASN A 693 17.11 5.16 3.09
N VAL A 694 17.26 5.92 2.01
CA VAL A 694 16.31 6.95 1.60
C VAL A 694 15.44 6.40 0.46
N ARG A 695 14.13 6.53 0.60
CA ARG A 695 13.15 6.21 -0.45
C ARG A 695 12.50 7.51 -0.93
N ALA A 696 12.77 7.86 -2.17
CA ALA A 696 12.20 9.01 -2.85
C ALA A 696 10.98 8.57 -3.67
N TYR A 697 9.81 9.10 -3.33
CA TYR A 697 8.58 8.94 -4.11
C TYR A 697 8.50 10.11 -5.09
N LEU A 698 8.74 9.82 -6.37
CA LEU A 698 8.85 10.79 -7.45
C LEU A 698 7.51 10.91 -8.16
N ARG A 699 6.97 12.14 -8.19
CA ARG A 699 5.80 12.52 -8.97
C ARG A 699 6.25 13.30 -10.20
N LEU A 700 5.82 12.86 -11.38
CA LEU A 700 5.92 13.65 -12.61
C LEU A 700 4.84 14.75 -12.59
N ASN A 701 5.04 15.88 -13.29
CA ASN A 701 4.29 17.14 -13.15
C ASN A 701 2.78 17.07 -12.80
N ALA A 702 2.25 18.15 -12.22
CA ALA A 702 0.93 18.18 -11.58
C ALA A 702 -0.24 17.60 -12.42
N ALA A 703 -0.18 17.69 -13.75
CA ALA A 703 -1.17 17.13 -14.68
C ALA A 703 -1.26 15.59 -14.66
N TYR A 704 -0.22 14.88 -14.19
CA TYR A 704 -0.11 13.42 -14.15
C TYR A 704 -0.04 12.88 -12.72
N ALA A 705 -0.91 13.40 -11.85
CA ALA A 705 -0.96 13.10 -10.40
C ALA A 705 -1.03 11.60 -10.01
N SER A 706 -1.31 10.72 -10.97
CA SER A 706 -1.53 9.29 -10.73
C SER A 706 -0.28 8.42 -10.86
N GLU A 707 0.82 8.93 -11.43
CA GLU A 707 2.06 8.14 -11.59
C GLU A 707 3.09 8.50 -10.53
N ILE A 708 3.30 7.55 -9.63
CA ILE A 708 4.28 7.62 -8.55
C ILE A 708 5.36 6.56 -8.80
N PHE A 709 6.60 7.02 -8.91
CA PHE A 709 7.76 6.15 -9.06
C PHE A 709 8.58 6.14 -7.77
N GLU A 710 9.05 4.98 -7.32
CA GLU A 710 9.92 4.89 -6.16
C GLU A 710 11.38 4.71 -6.58
N LEU A 711 12.24 5.59 -6.08
CA LEU A 711 13.68 5.50 -6.14
C LEU A 711 14.23 5.21 -4.74
N ALA A 712 14.84 4.05 -4.54
CA ALA A 712 15.52 3.70 -3.30
C ALA A 712 17.03 3.95 -3.44
N VAL A 713 17.57 4.69 -2.48
CA VAL A 713 18.97 5.13 -2.43
C VAL A 713 19.55 4.77 -1.06
N ALA A 714 20.64 4.03 -1.04
CA ALA A 714 21.46 3.92 0.17
C ALA A 714 22.60 4.93 0.12
N ILE A 715 22.75 5.70 1.20
CA ILE A 715 23.70 6.80 1.27
C ILE A 715 24.87 6.38 2.17
N ASN A 716 26.09 6.49 1.68
CA ASN A 716 27.30 6.29 2.47
C ASN A 716 27.57 7.47 3.42
N PRO A 717 28.35 7.30 4.50
CA PRO A 717 28.75 8.41 5.38
C PRO A 717 29.49 9.54 4.66
N ASP A 718 30.27 9.21 3.63
CA ASP A 718 30.99 10.16 2.78
C ASP A 718 30.07 10.91 1.79
N ARG A 719 28.75 10.73 1.91
CA ARG A 719 27.74 11.34 1.04
C ARG A 719 27.84 10.89 -0.42
N SER A 720 28.33 9.66 -0.65
CA SER A 720 28.22 8.99 -1.94
C SER A 720 27.03 8.02 -1.98
N VAL A 721 26.56 7.71 -3.18
CA VAL A 721 25.52 6.71 -3.39
C VAL A 721 26.13 5.30 -3.29
N ALA A 722 25.68 4.50 -2.32
CA ALA A 722 26.14 3.14 -2.10
C ALA A 722 25.50 2.15 -3.08
N TRP A 723 24.17 2.22 -3.22
CA TRP A 723 23.41 1.47 -4.20
C TRP A 723 22.09 2.19 -4.52
N ILE A 724 21.53 1.88 -5.69
CA ILE A 724 20.28 2.43 -6.20
C ILE A 724 19.37 1.29 -6.65
N LYS A 725 18.08 1.44 -6.41
CA LYS A 725 17.04 0.60 -7.01
C LYS A 725 15.87 1.48 -7.49
N GLY A 726 15.41 1.25 -8.71
CA GLY A 726 14.38 2.07 -9.37
C GLY A 726 14.94 3.19 -10.24
N PRO A 727 14.11 4.13 -10.73
CA PRO A 727 12.70 4.32 -10.40
C PRO A 727 11.81 3.15 -10.85
N GLU A 728 11.06 2.56 -9.92
CA GLU A 728 10.06 1.52 -10.18
C GLU A 728 8.65 2.11 -10.08
N ALA A 729 7.78 1.84 -11.05
CA ALA A 729 6.37 2.21 -10.95
C ALA A 729 5.73 1.41 -9.81
N GLU A 730 4.92 2.07 -8.96
CA GLU A 730 4.29 1.42 -7.80
C GLU A 730 3.50 0.14 -8.18
N LEU A 731 2.91 0.13 -9.38
CA LEU A 731 2.09 -0.95 -9.93
C LEU A 731 2.88 -2.17 -10.44
N GLN A 732 4.17 -2.01 -10.77
CA GLN A 732 5.01 -3.11 -11.28
C GLN A 732 5.59 -4.00 -10.18
N ARG A 733 5.34 -3.64 -8.92
CA ARG A 733 5.82 -4.41 -7.79
C ARG A 733 5.20 -5.81 -7.80
N GLU A 734 6.04 -6.84 -7.72
CA GLU A 734 5.59 -8.05 -7.03
C GLU A 734 5.04 -7.61 -5.67
N PRO A 735 3.97 -8.22 -5.15
CA PRO A 735 3.60 -8.08 -3.75
C PRO A 735 4.75 -8.65 -2.90
N GLN A 736 5.87 -7.94 -2.83
CA GLN A 736 7.01 -8.23 -1.99
C GLN A 736 6.49 -8.11 -0.58
N LYS A 737 6.64 -9.22 0.16
CA LYS A 737 6.38 -9.37 1.59
C LYS A 737 6.44 -8.02 2.28
N GLU A 738 5.29 -7.56 2.79
CA GLU A 738 5.23 -6.87 4.08
C GLU A 738 6.43 -5.96 4.34
N ARG A 739 6.65 -4.90 3.54
CA ARG A 739 7.58 -3.84 3.95
C ARG A 739 6.85 -2.82 4.82
N ALA A 740 6.65 -3.32 6.04
CA ALA A 740 6.77 -2.63 7.32
C ALA A 740 5.54 -1.98 7.95
N TRP A 741 4.34 -2.34 7.51
CA TRP A 741 3.09 -2.14 8.27
C TRP A 741 2.06 -3.15 7.78
N PHE A 742 1.15 -3.59 8.66
CA PHE A 742 0.14 -4.64 8.48
C PHE A 742 0.63 -6.06 8.79
#